data_AF-A0A1Q6H012-F1
#
_entry.id   AF-A0A1Q6H012-F1
#
_cell.length_a   1.000
_cell.length_b   1.000
_cell.length_c   1.000
_cell.angle_alpha   90.00
_cell.angle_beta   90.00
_cell.angle_gamma   90.00
#
_symmetry.space_group_name_H-M   'P 1'
#
loop_
_entity.id
_entity.type
_entity.pdbx_description
1 polymer ?
#
loop_
_entity_poly.entity_id
_entity_poly.type
_entity_poly.pdbx_seq_one_letter_code
_entity_poly.pdbx_strand_id
1 'polypeptide(L)'
;MVESNKFSLLRFFAVLLLLFGCFTSVFAQRMIKVTGTVYNTANPRHKVPFTHAAVMVYGCKTVAEGEDIKAKIDSLGELTLITDNITEIDKNGYYEILVPDNGAIVFKPDMGKCVIERVNNRMQIDVGIDDGNPLDQVTVTGIRKEIMPEPKNSRLVGNRFFPFNIFVIPSHNGNSYSRLIIQPYVLDCNSGDTIAFCKPLVYDGKEFHRTQDRMMGYDLKRDPLAKFVNPLPLSTERMDIEWSDTVLVKDPNGTYSCYADFCIEEYGGISYRKTHQVNTCMNKRPMRFLEYSFMYKNLDFDDYKETPQVEKRNTADKVSLTFAVNSDRLTDTPENHLKLEQIREKLKAIVNEPGAMLREFHVNGVASPEGRYTSNLRLAERRMKRIQNEITSILPRSVLARVYQNPQARVASWSEVVELLKRNGHVAEAEEVQSCMDRVPNNFDRQSNIMKSLPFYRELIIPCLEELRQVEYLCQYDIYREPTDEEVLADYHAYGLEHDYTRYEYWRLFQSLTDDKELELLAKKAYEVSLEQNNPWILAGNILAAQYLKRDTFDTRILEPFIDRSVSRVNFERRNVNTGRLEIINPDAVIVNQLCMYIKAGDFEQASIMVKILPDLKEYELMKAYALALGGYFQGGNTPEEKERAKQTFDVVKNSSPRNKVIMYLALETRLGDMQAEKALEDLPQNEALTWYLKATVAARKGEAGFNDAIQALSACFKLDESFIVIAQNDGEFDKDIVDTALDMYKF
;
A
#
# COMPACT_ATOMS: atom_id res chain seq x y z
N MET A 1 -10.61 -92.32 -87.91
CA MET A 1 -9.71 -93.28 -87.23
C MET A 1 -8.30 -92.81 -87.54
N VAL A 2 -7.40 -92.84 -86.55
CA VAL A 2 -5.94 -92.62 -86.73
C VAL A 2 -5.59 -91.11 -86.84
N GLU A 3 -4.72 -90.48 -86.04
CA GLU A 3 -3.65 -91.02 -85.22
C GLU A 3 -3.20 -90.07 -84.10
N SER A 4 -3.14 -90.65 -82.91
CA SER A 4 -2.22 -90.41 -81.80
C SER A 4 -0.91 -89.69 -82.12
N ASN A 5 -0.56 -88.70 -81.28
CA ASN A 5 0.78 -88.19 -80.90
C ASN A 5 0.98 -86.67 -81.03
N LYS A 6 0.08 -85.85 -80.48
CA LYS A 6 0.33 -84.40 -80.28
C LYS A 6 0.06 -83.84 -78.88
N PHE A 7 -0.14 -84.70 -77.87
CA PHE A 7 -0.41 -84.25 -76.49
C PHE A 7 0.71 -84.51 -75.45
N SER A 8 1.88 -85.06 -75.84
CA SER A 8 3.01 -85.26 -74.90
C SER A 8 4.10 -84.17 -74.95
N LEU A 9 4.16 -83.31 -75.98
CA LEU A 9 5.18 -82.25 -76.06
C LEU A 9 4.83 -80.96 -75.29
N LEU A 10 3.55 -80.62 -75.13
CA LEU A 10 3.15 -79.42 -74.38
C LEU A 10 3.25 -79.61 -72.85
N ARG A 11 3.14 -80.86 -72.35
CA ARG A 11 3.41 -81.19 -70.95
C ARG A 11 4.90 -81.24 -70.63
N PHE A 12 5.76 -81.55 -71.61
CA PHE A 12 7.21 -81.49 -71.43
C PHE A 12 7.73 -80.06 -71.32
N PHE A 13 7.16 -79.10 -72.06
CA PHE A 13 7.57 -77.69 -71.93
C PHE A 13 7.02 -76.98 -70.68
N ALA A 14 5.83 -77.37 -70.19
CA ALA A 14 5.32 -76.86 -68.92
C ALA A 14 6.07 -77.43 -67.71
N VAL A 15 6.57 -78.68 -67.79
CA VAL A 15 7.38 -79.30 -66.74
C VAL A 15 8.84 -78.83 -66.78
N LEU A 16 9.38 -78.41 -67.93
CA LEU A 16 10.71 -77.80 -68.02
C LEU A 16 10.73 -76.34 -67.51
N LEU A 17 9.63 -75.59 -67.66
CA LEU A 17 9.46 -74.25 -67.07
C LEU A 17 9.13 -74.27 -65.56
N LEU A 18 8.70 -75.41 -65.02
CA LEU A 18 8.54 -75.66 -63.58
C LEU A 18 9.79 -76.27 -62.90
N LEU A 19 10.77 -76.78 -63.67
CA LEU A 19 12.04 -77.31 -63.14
C LEU A 19 13.21 -76.32 -63.18
N PHE A 20 13.07 -75.15 -63.80
CA PHE A 20 13.97 -74.01 -63.60
C PHE A 20 13.46 -72.98 -62.59
N GLY A 21 12.23 -73.15 -62.08
CA GLY A 21 11.67 -72.36 -61.00
C GLY A 21 11.94 -72.98 -59.64
N CYS A 22 13.21 -73.07 -59.21
CA CYS A 22 13.65 -73.18 -57.80
C CYS A 22 15.14 -73.52 -57.71
N PHE A 23 16.01 -72.67 -58.26
CA PHE A 23 17.39 -72.55 -57.74
C PHE A 23 17.82 -71.08 -57.83
N THR A 24 17.05 -70.18 -57.20
CA THR A 24 17.71 -69.04 -56.55
C THR A 24 18.47 -69.64 -55.37
N SER A 25 19.69 -70.09 -55.65
CA SER A 25 20.70 -70.17 -54.62
C SER A 25 20.81 -68.77 -54.03
N VAL A 26 20.15 -68.57 -52.89
CA VAL A 26 20.50 -67.48 -51.98
C VAL A 26 21.92 -67.81 -51.54
N PHE A 27 22.91 -67.37 -52.33
CA PHE A 27 24.25 -67.21 -51.82
C PHE A 27 24.10 -66.16 -50.72
N ALA A 28 24.07 -66.62 -49.47
CA ALA A 28 24.24 -65.74 -48.33
C ALA A 28 25.53 -64.97 -48.57
N GLN A 29 25.44 -63.65 -48.72
CA GLN A 29 26.60 -62.78 -48.87
C GLN A 29 27.59 -63.10 -47.76
N ARG A 30 28.85 -63.30 -48.11
CA ARG A 30 29.88 -63.64 -47.13
C ARG A 30 30.13 -62.40 -46.27
N MET A 31 29.65 -62.44 -45.04
CA MET A 31 29.92 -61.41 -44.04
C MET A 31 31.38 -61.48 -43.62
N ILE A 32 32.07 -60.35 -43.65
CA ILE A 32 33.41 -60.21 -43.10
C ILE A 32 33.41 -59.17 -41.98
N LYS A 33 34.28 -59.39 -41.02
CA LYS A 33 34.51 -58.46 -39.93
C LYS A 33 35.51 -57.41 -40.41
N VAL A 34 35.07 -56.15 -40.49
CA VAL A 34 35.91 -55.02 -40.89
C VAL A 34 36.23 -54.19 -39.66
N THR A 35 37.50 -53.84 -39.52
CA THR A 35 38.03 -53.03 -38.42
C THR A 35 38.77 -51.83 -38.99
N GLY A 36 39.01 -50.80 -38.18
CA GLY A 36 39.77 -49.66 -38.65
C GLY A 36 39.77 -48.51 -37.67
N THR A 37 40.58 -47.50 -37.98
CA THR A 37 40.63 -46.25 -37.21
C THR A 37 40.24 -45.09 -38.08
N VAL A 38 39.32 -44.26 -37.59
CA VAL A 38 38.97 -42.98 -38.19
C VAL A 38 39.95 -41.93 -37.67
N TYR A 39 40.53 -41.13 -38.57
CA TYR A 39 41.49 -40.08 -38.27
C TYR A 39 40.91 -38.72 -38.64
N ASN A 40 41.16 -37.70 -37.83
CA ASN A 40 40.92 -36.31 -38.25
C ASN A 40 42.08 -35.85 -39.16
N THR A 41 41.76 -35.40 -40.37
CA THR A 41 42.73 -34.94 -41.38
C THR A 41 42.80 -33.42 -41.55
N ALA A 42 42.13 -32.64 -40.69
CA ALA A 42 42.15 -31.18 -40.72
C ALA A 42 43.57 -30.58 -40.62
N ASN A 43 44.50 -31.28 -39.94
CA ASN A 43 45.91 -30.91 -39.91
C ASN A 43 46.73 -31.74 -40.92
N PRO A 44 47.25 -31.14 -42.01
CA PRO A 44 47.98 -31.88 -43.04
C PRO A 44 49.33 -32.46 -42.58
N ARG A 45 49.80 -32.13 -41.36
CA ARG A 45 51.09 -32.60 -40.81
C ARG A 45 50.97 -33.78 -39.84
N HIS A 46 49.78 -34.04 -39.25
CA HIS A 46 49.59 -35.09 -38.26
C HIS A 46 48.23 -35.76 -38.43
N LYS A 47 48.20 -37.07 -38.73
CA LYS A 47 46.98 -37.89 -38.66
C LYS A 47 46.75 -38.28 -37.21
N VAL A 48 45.75 -37.67 -36.57
CA VAL A 48 45.38 -37.96 -35.17
C VAL A 48 44.09 -38.77 -35.19
N PRO A 49 43.95 -39.83 -34.35
CA PRO A 49 42.69 -40.55 -34.28
C PRO A 49 41.53 -39.62 -33.93
N PHE A 50 40.38 -39.87 -34.53
CA PHE A 50 39.17 -39.05 -34.38
C PHE A 50 38.60 -39.28 -32.99
N THR A 51 38.76 -38.29 -32.09
CA THR A 51 38.51 -38.45 -30.65
C THR A 51 37.64 -37.36 -30.03
N HIS A 52 37.31 -36.31 -30.80
CA HIS A 52 36.65 -35.10 -30.29
C HIS A 52 35.13 -35.09 -30.51
N ALA A 53 34.59 -36.01 -31.33
CA ALA A 53 33.15 -36.19 -31.55
C ALA A 53 32.83 -37.63 -31.94
N ALA A 54 31.55 -38.03 -31.76
CA ALA A 54 31.06 -39.34 -32.19
C ALA A 54 31.06 -39.46 -33.72
N VAL A 55 31.52 -40.60 -34.23
CA VAL A 55 31.40 -40.95 -35.65
C VAL A 55 30.57 -42.22 -35.75
N MET A 56 29.40 -42.09 -36.36
CA MET A 56 28.52 -43.23 -36.63
C MET A 56 28.98 -43.95 -37.90
N VAL A 57 29.15 -45.26 -37.79
CA VAL A 57 29.63 -46.15 -38.85
C VAL A 57 28.51 -47.09 -39.26
N TYR A 58 28.02 -46.92 -40.48
CA TYR A 58 26.90 -47.67 -41.05
C TYR A 58 27.41 -48.75 -42.00
N GLY A 59 27.03 -50.01 -41.78
CA GLY A 59 27.39 -51.14 -42.62
C GLY A 59 26.31 -51.47 -43.65
N CYS A 60 26.57 -51.23 -44.93
CA CYS A 60 25.61 -51.39 -46.02
C CYS A 60 25.84 -52.70 -46.80
N LYS A 61 24.77 -53.39 -47.18
CA LYS A 61 24.87 -54.69 -47.88
C LYS A 61 25.32 -54.55 -49.33
N THR A 62 25.11 -53.38 -49.92
CA THR A 62 25.57 -53.04 -51.28
C THR A 62 26.12 -51.62 -51.34
N VAL A 63 26.93 -51.33 -52.35
CA VAL A 63 27.46 -49.97 -52.58
C VAL A 63 26.35 -48.98 -52.91
N ALA A 64 25.33 -49.38 -53.69
CA ALA A 64 24.19 -48.53 -54.03
C ALA A 64 23.38 -48.12 -52.77
N GLU A 65 23.18 -49.06 -51.85
CA GLU A 65 22.55 -48.78 -50.55
C GLU A 65 23.37 -47.77 -49.71
N GLY A 66 24.70 -47.87 -49.75
CA GLY A 66 25.57 -46.90 -49.08
C GLY A 66 25.50 -45.49 -49.71
N GLU A 67 25.42 -45.39 -51.03
CA GLU A 67 25.26 -44.11 -51.74
C GLU A 67 23.89 -43.47 -51.44
N ASP A 68 22.82 -44.27 -51.38
CA ASP A 68 21.49 -43.81 -50.99
C ASP A 68 21.44 -43.32 -49.53
N ILE A 69 22.09 -44.04 -48.60
CA ILE A 69 22.20 -43.64 -47.20
C ILE A 69 22.99 -42.34 -47.06
N LYS A 70 24.12 -42.22 -47.77
CA LYS A 70 24.91 -40.99 -47.79
C LYS A 70 24.09 -39.80 -48.27
N ALA A 71 23.38 -39.94 -49.39
CA ALA A 71 22.54 -38.87 -49.95
C ALA A 71 21.39 -38.46 -49.00
N LYS A 72 20.80 -39.41 -48.28
CA LYS A 72 19.77 -39.14 -47.26
C LYS A 72 20.36 -38.40 -46.04
N ILE A 73 21.52 -38.82 -45.55
CA ILE A 73 22.17 -38.16 -44.40
C ILE A 73 22.59 -36.73 -44.77
N ASP A 74 23.18 -36.54 -45.95
CA ASP A 74 23.65 -35.22 -46.40
C ASP A 74 22.49 -34.23 -46.69
N SER A 75 21.23 -34.69 -46.84
CA SER A 75 20.06 -33.85 -47.15
C SER A 75 19.15 -33.52 -45.96
N LEU A 76 19.15 -34.32 -44.89
CA LEU A 76 18.18 -34.20 -43.78
C LEU A 76 18.73 -33.54 -42.50
N GLY A 77 20.02 -33.20 -42.43
CA GLY A 77 20.60 -32.38 -41.36
C GLY A 77 20.78 -33.08 -40.01
N GLU A 78 19.87 -33.94 -39.58
CA GLU A 78 20.03 -34.94 -38.51
C GLU A 78 18.75 -35.77 -38.47
N LEU A 79 18.85 -37.05 -38.83
CA LEU A 79 17.76 -38.01 -38.62
C LEU A 79 18.38 -39.38 -38.36
N THR A 80 18.03 -40.00 -37.24
CA THR A 80 18.39 -41.37 -36.89
C THR A 80 17.81 -42.33 -37.93
N LEU A 81 18.58 -42.65 -38.98
CA LEU A 81 18.22 -43.70 -39.92
C LEU A 81 18.33 -45.03 -39.17
N ILE A 82 17.18 -45.68 -38.94
CA ILE A 82 17.14 -47.03 -38.37
C ILE A 82 17.64 -48.00 -39.45
N THR A 83 18.94 -48.29 -39.42
CA THR A 83 19.54 -49.44 -40.09
C THR A 83 20.08 -50.38 -39.02
N ASP A 84 19.85 -51.68 -39.14
CA ASP A 84 20.16 -52.65 -38.08
C ASP A 84 21.66 -52.93 -37.89
N ASN A 85 22.54 -52.33 -38.70
CA ASN A 85 23.99 -52.57 -38.70
C ASN A 85 24.78 -51.26 -38.59
N ILE A 86 24.78 -50.70 -37.38
CA ILE A 86 25.47 -49.45 -37.04
C ILE A 86 26.38 -49.71 -35.85
N THR A 87 27.57 -49.10 -35.86
CA THR A 87 28.45 -49.01 -34.70
C THR A 87 28.98 -47.58 -34.55
N GLU A 88 29.47 -47.23 -33.37
CA GLU A 88 30.14 -45.95 -33.10
C GLU A 88 31.64 -46.22 -32.91
N ILE A 89 32.48 -45.26 -33.31
CA ILE A 89 33.90 -45.32 -32.98
C ILE A 89 34.12 -45.25 -31.45
N ASP A 90 35.19 -45.86 -30.96
CA ASP A 90 35.61 -45.72 -29.57
C ASP A 90 36.37 -44.41 -29.32
N LYS A 91 36.77 -44.17 -28.06
CA LYS A 91 37.52 -42.98 -27.63
C LYS A 91 38.89 -42.80 -28.28
N ASN A 92 39.37 -43.79 -29.03
CA ASN A 92 40.62 -43.76 -29.78
C ASN A 92 40.37 -43.77 -31.29
N GLY A 93 39.14 -43.54 -31.75
CA GLY A 93 38.77 -43.53 -33.17
C GLY A 93 38.63 -44.92 -33.81
N TYR A 94 38.72 -46.00 -33.03
CA TYR A 94 38.67 -47.37 -33.56
C TYR A 94 37.22 -47.85 -33.70
N TYR A 95 36.93 -48.61 -34.76
CA TYR A 95 35.63 -49.25 -34.95
C TYR A 95 35.75 -50.69 -35.42
N GLU A 96 34.67 -51.43 -35.22
CA GLU A 96 34.52 -52.82 -35.64
C GLU A 96 33.08 -53.07 -36.06
N ILE A 97 32.89 -53.56 -37.30
CA ILE A 97 31.55 -53.78 -37.87
C ILE A 97 31.54 -55.00 -38.81
N LEU A 98 30.42 -55.73 -38.83
CA LEU A 98 30.24 -56.91 -39.67
C LEU A 98 29.50 -56.52 -40.96
N VAL A 99 30.13 -56.63 -42.12
CA VAL A 99 29.58 -56.14 -43.41
C VAL A 99 29.87 -57.18 -44.51
N PRO A 100 29.01 -57.33 -45.54
CA PRO A 100 29.34 -58.15 -46.71
C PRO A 100 30.67 -57.78 -47.36
N ASP A 101 31.40 -58.78 -47.86
CA ASP A 101 32.68 -58.59 -48.56
C ASP A 101 32.61 -57.66 -49.79
N ASN A 102 31.43 -57.56 -50.41
CA ASN A 102 31.10 -56.66 -51.52
C ASN A 102 30.23 -55.44 -51.11
N GLY A 103 30.06 -55.20 -49.82
CA GLY A 103 29.29 -54.08 -49.26
C GLY A 103 30.06 -52.75 -49.22
N ALA A 104 29.48 -51.78 -48.51
CA ALA A 104 30.09 -50.48 -48.26
C ALA A 104 29.92 -50.06 -46.81
N ILE A 105 30.78 -49.16 -46.34
CA ILE A 105 30.73 -48.57 -45.01
C ILE A 105 30.60 -47.05 -45.16
N VAL A 106 29.63 -46.45 -44.47
CA VAL A 106 29.43 -44.99 -44.45
C VAL A 106 29.81 -44.47 -43.06
N PHE A 107 30.62 -43.42 -43.02
CA PHE A 107 31.07 -42.73 -41.81
C PHE A 107 30.40 -41.35 -41.75
N LYS A 108 29.60 -41.10 -40.72
CA LYS A 108 29.00 -39.79 -40.43
C LYS A 108 29.62 -39.21 -39.16
N PRO A 109 30.51 -38.21 -39.27
CA PRO A 109 30.89 -37.38 -38.13
C PRO A 109 29.73 -36.46 -37.74
N ASP A 110 29.66 -36.02 -36.48
CA ASP A 110 28.59 -35.18 -35.94
C ASP A 110 28.28 -33.94 -36.83
N MET A 111 29.30 -33.09 -37.06
CA MET A 111 29.14 -31.81 -37.78
C MET A 111 29.68 -31.83 -39.23
N GLY A 112 30.37 -32.90 -39.64
CA GLY A 112 31.04 -33.02 -40.94
C GLY A 112 30.25 -33.80 -42.02
N LYS A 113 30.82 -33.86 -43.23
CA LYS A 113 30.24 -34.57 -44.39
C LYS A 113 30.45 -36.08 -44.30
N CYS A 114 29.47 -36.84 -44.79
CA CYS A 114 29.58 -38.31 -44.88
C CYS A 114 30.69 -38.77 -45.82
N VAL A 115 31.47 -39.75 -45.37
CA VAL A 115 32.48 -40.46 -46.19
C VAL A 115 32.01 -41.89 -46.41
N ILE A 116 32.14 -42.41 -47.64
CA ILE A 116 31.77 -43.79 -48.00
C ILE A 116 33.00 -44.54 -48.49
N GLU A 117 33.20 -45.76 -47.99
CA GLU A 117 34.27 -46.66 -48.39
C GLU A 117 33.71 -48.02 -48.81
N ARG A 118 34.22 -48.56 -49.92
CA ARG A 118 33.82 -49.90 -50.39
C ARG A 118 34.58 -50.97 -49.63
N VAL A 119 33.91 -52.02 -49.14
CA VAL A 119 34.59 -53.07 -48.37
C VAL A 119 35.60 -53.82 -49.23
N ASN A 120 35.21 -54.26 -50.43
CA ASN A 120 36.10 -54.91 -51.42
C ASN A 120 37.02 -55.99 -50.81
N ASN A 121 36.48 -56.84 -49.93
CA ASN A 121 37.21 -57.88 -49.20
C ASN A 121 38.37 -57.38 -48.30
N ARG A 122 38.38 -56.09 -47.94
CA ARG A 122 39.33 -55.50 -46.98
C ARG A 122 38.82 -55.72 -45.55
N MET A 123 39.64 -56.39 -44.74
CA MET A 123 39.34 -56.61 -43.30
C MET A 123 39.76 -55.43 -42.41
N GLN A 124 40.56 -54.51 -42.95
CA GLN A 124 40.99 -53.29 -42.28
C GLN A 124 40.81 -52.07 -43.20
N ILE A 125 40.08 -51.04 -42.74
CA ILE A 125 39.83 -49.80 -43.49
C ILE A 125 40.01 -48.60 -42.56
N ASP A 126 41.09 -47.87 -42.76
CA ASP A 126 41.36 -46.62 -42.05
C ASP A 126 40.86 -45.44 -42.88
N VAL A 127 40.14 -44.50 -42.26
CA VAL A 127 39.49 -43.38 -42.97
C VAL A 127 39.93 -42.04 -42.39
N GLY A 128 40.29 -41.10 -43.26
CA GLY A 128 40.54 -39.71 -42.89
C GLY A 128 39.30 -38.86 -43.13
N ILE A 129 38.85 -38.14 -42.12
CA ILE A 129 37.74 -37.19 -42.19
C ILE A 129 38.27 -35.81 -41.79
N ASP A 130 38.01 -34.79 -42.62
CA ASP A 130 38.32 -33.40 -42.28
C ASP A 130 37.10 -32.74 -41.63
N ASP A 131 37.19 -32.50 -40.33
CA ASP A 131 36.13 -31.88 -39.51
C ASP A 131 36.59 -30.56 -38.85
N GLY A 132 37.67 -29.96 -39.38
CA GLY A 132 38.28 -28.76 -38.81
C GLY A 132 39.18 -29.03 -37.59
N ASN A 133 39.86 -27.97 -37.13
CA ASN A 133 40.71 -28.02 -35.93
C ASN A 133 39.86 -27.69 -34.69
N PRO A 134 39.80 -28.58 -33.67
CA PRO A 134 39.17 -28.23 -32.40
C PRO A 134 39.96 -27.10 -31.73
N LEU A 135 39.27 -26.03 -31.34
CA LEU A 135 39.86 -25.01 -30.48
C LEU A 135 39.79 -25.51 -29.04
N ASP A 136 40.94 -25.60 -28.37
CA ASP A 136 40.97 -25.88 -26.93
C ASP A 136 40.19 -24.80 -26.18
N GLN A 137 39.42 -25.21 -25.18
CA GLN A 137 38.71 -24.28 -24.30
C GLN A 137 39.74 -23.48 -23.49
N VAL A 138 40.06 -22.28 -23.94
CA VAL A 138 40.96 -21.37 -23.23
C VAL A 138 40.21 -20.81 -22.02
N THR A 139 40.49 -21.35 -20.84
CA THR A 139 40.00 -20.78 -19.59
C THR A 139 40.87 -19.57 -19.23
N VAL A 140 40.40 -18.37 -19.57
CA VAL A 140 41.04 -17.12 -19.13
C VAL A 140 40.65 -16.86 -17.68
N THR A 141 41.56 -17.12 -16.74
CA THR A 141 41.37 -16.76 -15.33
C THR A 141 41.99 -15.38 -15.06
N GLY A 142 41.15 -14.37 -14.91
CA GLY A 142 41.57 -13.04 -14.45
C GLY A 142 41.76 -13.01 -12.94
N ILE A 143 42.94 -12.57 -12.46
CA ILE A 143 43.17 -12.29 -11.03
C ILE A 143 42.84 -10.81 -10.79
N ARG A 144 41.84 -10.52 -9.94
CA ARG A 144 41.57 -9.13 -9.51
C ARG A 144 42.78 -8.58 -8.77
N LYS A 145 43.27 -7.41 -9.20
CA LYS A 145 44.42 -6.70 -8.61
C LYS A 145 44.03 -5.52 -7.72
N GLU A 146 42.80 -5.04 -7.85
CA GLU A 146 42.29 -3.91 -7.08
C GLU A 146 41.07 -4.31 -6.25
N ILE A 147 40.91 -3.64 -5.10
CA ILE A 147 39.68 -3.70 -4.32
C ILE A 147 38.61 -2.93 -5.11
N MET A 148 37.75 -3.70 -5.78
CA MET A 148 36.61 -3.23 -6.52
C MET A 148 35.50 -4.28 -6.36
N PRO A 149 34.58 -4.08 -5.40
CA PRO A 149 33.41 -4.95 -5.28
C PRO A 149 32.50 -4.74 -6.49
N GLU A 150 31.88 -5.82 -6.97
CA GLU A 150 30.87 -5.72 -8.02
C GLU A 150 29.54 -5.32 -7.36
N PRO A 151 28.88 -4.25 -7.82
CA PRO A 151 27.57 -3.88 -7.33
C PRO A 151 26.56 -5.01 -7.57
N LYS A 152 25.81 -5.40 -6.53
CA LYS A 152 24.75 -6.41 -6.63
C LYS A 152 23.37 -5.78 -6.50
N ASN A 153 22.39 -6.30 -7.24
CA ASN A 153 21.00 -5.93 -7.02
C ASN A 153 20.55 -6.46 -5.65
N SER A 154 20.14 -5.55 -4.77
CA SER A 154 19.74 -5.89 -3.42
C SER A 154 18.26 -6.28 -3.35
N ARG A 155 17.86 -6.78 -2.19
CA ARG A 155 16.50 -7.20 -1.90
C ARG A 155 15.83 -6.17 -0.99
N LEU A 156 14.59 -5.82 -1.31
CA LEU A 156 13.71 -4.98 -0.49
C LEU A 156 12.40 -5.72 -0.23
N VAL A 157 12.11 -6.03 1.03
CA VAL A 157 10.84 -6.67 1.42
C VAL A 157 10.20 -5.87 2.54
N GLY A 158 9.01 -5.35 2.27
CA GLY A 158 8.37 -4.37 3.13
C GLY A 158 9.33 -3.21 3.43
N ASN A 159 9.45 -2.85 4.71
CA ASN A 159 10.35 -1.79 5.18
C ASN A 159 11.80 -2.26 5.43
N ARG A 160 12.20 -3.46 4.96
CA ARG A 160 13.54 -4.03 5.20
C ARG A 160 14.34 -4.11 3.92
N PHE A 161 15.42 -3.34 3.87
CA PHE A 161 16.45 -3.42 2.84
C PHE A 161 17.58 -4.35 3.30
N PHE A 162 17.96 -5.31 2.45
CA PHE A 162 18.93 -6.35 2.78
C PHE A 162 20.20 -6.21 1.95
N PRO A 163 21.07 -5.23 2.25
CA PRO A 163 22.31 -5.09 1.50
C PRO A 163 23.24 -6.27 1.79
N PHE A 164 23.93 -6.71 0.75
CA PHE A 164 24.89 -7.80 0.84
C PHE A 164 25.91 -7.72 -0.28
N ASN A 165 27.12 -8.22 -0.01
CA ASN A 165 28.15 -8.40 -1.03
C ASN A 165 29.27 -9.34 -0.54
N ILE A 166 30.19 -9.68 -1.44
CA ILE A 166 31.45 -10.36 -1.14
C ILE A 166 32.57 -9.39 -1.46
N PHE A 167 33.25 -8.88 -0.44
CA PHE A 167 34.38 -7.98 -0.61
C PHE A 167 35.66 -8.79 -0.81
N VAL A 168 36.17 -8.78 -2.04
CA VAL A 168 37.44 -9.41 -2.37
C VAL A 168 38.57 -8.43 -2.09
N ILE A 169 39.43 -8.77 -1.14
CA ILE A 169 40.68 -8.09 -0.85
C ILE A 169 41.80 -8.85 -1.58
N PRO A 170 42.38 -8.29 -2.66
CA PRO A 170 43.42 -8.97 -3.42
C PRO A 170 44.70 -9.19 -2.60
N SER A 171 45.51 -10.16 -3.05
CA SER A 171 46.83 -10.38 -2.48
C SER A 171 47.67 -9.10 -2.50
N HIS A 172 48.43 -8.86 -1.43
CA HIS A 172 49.29 -7.70 -1.20
C HIS A 172 48.58 -6.35 -0.95
N ASN A 173 47.25 -6.28 -1.00
CA ASN A 173 46.53 -5.06 -0.60
C ASN A 173 46.46 -4.90 0.92
N GLY A 174 46.46 -6.01 1.67
CA GLY A 174 46.59 -6.02 3.13
C GLY A 174 47.98 -6.50 3.59
N ASN A 175 48.31 -6.25 4.86
CA ASN A 175 49.51 -6.77 5.50
C ASN A 175 49.36 -6.86 7.04
N SER A 176 50.36 -7.47 7.70
CA SER A 176 50.33 -7.69 9.16
C SER A 176 50.42 -6.41 10.02
N TYR A 177 50.87 -5.30 9.43
CA TYR A 177 51.06 -4.00 10.08
C TYR A 177 49.97 -2.99 9.70
N SER A 178 48.89 -3.45 9.07
CA SER A 178 47.79 -2.61 8.61
C SER A 178 46.45 -3.04 9.22
N ARG A 179 45.50 -2.12 9.26
CA ARG A 179 44.10 -2.35 9.62
C ARG A 179 43.23 -2.03 8.41
N LEU A 180 42.34 -2.95 8.05
CA LEU A 180 41.29 -2.72 7.06
C LEU A 180 40.00 -2.33 7.80
N ILE A 181 39.37 -1.26 7.35
CA ILE A 181 38.07 -0.78 7.81
C ILE A 181 37.17 -0.70 6.58
N ILE A 182 36.01 -1.35 6.66
CA ILE A 182 34.93 -1.23 5.68
C ILE A 182 33.73 -0.66 6.42
N GLN A 183 33.25 0.51 6.03
CA GLN A 183 32.07 1.16 6.59
C GLN A 183 30.97 1.22 5.53
N PRO A 184 30.05 0.24 5.50
CA PRO A 184 28.90 0.30 4.62
C PRO A 184 27.86 1.31 5.14
N TYR A 185 27.13 1.92 4.22
CA TYR A 185 26.02 2.82 4.51
C TYR A 185 24.99 2.78 3.39
N VAL A 186 23.71 2.96 3.77
CA VAL A 186 22.57 2.94 2.86
C VAL A 186 22.11 4.35 2.57
N LEU A 187 21.79 4.62 1.31
CA LEU A 187 21.27 5.90 0.85
C LEU A 187 19.99 5.72 0.06
N ASP A 188 19.14 6.74 0.12
CA ASP A 188 17.99 6.88 -0.76
C ASP A 188 18.48 7.39 -2.13
N CYS A 189 18.16 6.66 -3.19
CA CYS A 189 18.63 6.96 -4.53
C CYS A 189 18.00 8.23 -5.12
N ASN A 190 16.82 8.65 -4.63
CA ASN A 190 16.14 9.83 -5.13
C ASN A 190 16.69 11.12 -4.49
N SER A 191 16.85 11.13 -3.18
CA SER A 191 17.35 12.28 -2.43
C SER A 191 18.89 12.35 -2.36
N GLY A 192 19.57 11.20 -2.42
CA GLY A 192 21.01 11.08 -2.14
C GLY A 192 21.34 11.08 -0.65
N ASP A 193 20.33 11.18 0.23
CA ASP A 193 20.53 11.26 1.67
C ASP A 193 20.90 9.90 2.27
N THR A 194 21.82 9.93 3.25
CA THR A 194 22.20 8.72 4.01
C THR A 194 21.09 8.35 4.97
N ILE A 195 20.57 7.14 4.83
CA ILE A 195 19.49 6.59 5.66
C ILE A 195 20.07 5.98 6.94
N ALA A 196 21.12 5.16 6.81
CA ALA A 196 21.74 4.48 7.95
C ALA A 196 23.18 4.07 7.65
N PHE A 197 23.99 4.01 8.70
CA PHE A 197 25.30 3.36 8.68
C PHE A 197 25.16 1.92 9.15
N CYS A 198 25.70 0.98 8.38
CA CYS A 198 25.75 -0.44 8.74
C CYS A 198 26.86 -0.69 9.76
N LYS A 199 26.88 -1.90 10.34
CA LYS A 199 27.98 -2.29 11.24
C LYS A 199 29.31 -2.30 10.46
N PRO A 200 30.36 -1.59 10.92
CA PRO A 200 31.65 -1.62 10.24
C PRO A 200 32.31 -2.99 10.38
N LEU A 201 33.10 -3.35 9.37
CA LEU A 201 33.96 -4.51 9.37
C LEU A 201 35.40 -4.06 9.57
N VAL A 202 36.05 -4.57 10.61
CA VAL A 202 37.43 -4.18 10.94
C VAL A 202 38.29 -5.44 10.99
N TYR A 203 39.40 -5.46 10.25
CA TYR A 203 40.35 -6.56 10.21
C TYR A 203 41.75 -6.02 10.53
N ASP A 204 42.25 -6.36 11.71
CA ASP A 204 43.59 -5.97 12.12
C ASP A 204 44.62 -6.98 11.64
N GLY A 205 45.72 -6.50 11.08
CA GLY A 205 46.93 -7.30 10.95
C GLY A 205 47.47 -7.69 12.34
N LYS A 206 48.11 -8.84 12.45
CA LYS A 206 48.59 -9.37 13.74
C LYS A 206 49.50 -8.38 14.48
N GLU A 207 50.44 -7.74 13.77
CA GLU A 207 51.36 -6.77 14.37
C GLU A 207 50.71 -5.41 14.60
N PHE A 208 49.75 -5.01 13.75
CA PHE A 208 48.91 -3.84 13.99
C PHE A 208 48.16 -3.99 15.31
N HIS A 209 47.45 -5.10 15.51
CA HIS A 209 46.66 -5.36 16.72
C HIS A 209 47.50 -5.32 18.00
N ARG A 210 48.68 -5.97 17.99
CA ARG A 210 49.63 -5.95 19.12
C ARG A 210 50.15 -4.55 19.42
N THR A 211 50.38 -3.76 18.39
CA THR A 211 50.82 -2.37 18.56
C THR A 211 49.68 -1.51 19.09
N GLN A 212 48.45 -1.76 18.64
CA GLN A 212 47.27 -1.04 19.10
C GLN A 212 47.00 -1.31 20.57
N ASP A 213 47.07 -2.57 21.00
CA ASP A 213 46.92 -2.94 22.40
C ASP A 213 47.96 -2.22 23.29
N ARG A 214 49.24 -2.19 22.86
CA ARG A 214 50.30 -1.44 23.56
C ARG A 214 50.01 0.06 23.61
N MET A 215 49.59 0.67 22.50
CA MET A 215 49.27 2.10 22.42
C MET A 215 48.05 2.48 23.27
N MET A 216 47.10 1.56 23.42
CA MET A 216 45.94 1.71 24.31
C MET A 216 46.26 1.39 25.77
N GLY A 217 47.52 1.11 26.10
CA GLY A 217 47.94 0.79 27.48
C GLY A 217 47.45 -0.58 27.95
N TYR A 218 47.39 -1.55 27.04
CA TYR A 218 46.87 -2.91 27.26
C TYR A 218 45.38 -2.97 27.62
N ASP A 219 44.63 -1.95 27.21
CA ASP A 219 43.18 -1.84 27.36
C ASP A 219 42.54 -1.45 26.02
N LEU A 220 42.34 -2.43 25.15
CA LEU A 220 41.76 -2.24 23.82
C LEU A 220 40.37 -1.59 23.82
N LYS A 221 39.65 -1.54 24.96
CA LYS A 221 38.36 -0.83 25.05
C LYS A 221 38.49 0.68 24.76
N ARG A 222 39.70 1.22 24.84
CA ARG A 222 40.00 2.62 24.50
C ARG A 222 40.05 2.87 22.99
N ASP A 223 40.17 1.83 22.18
CA ASP A 223 40.00 1.90 20.74
C ASP A 223 38.50 1.82 20.39
N PRO A 224 37.91 2.88 19.79
CA PRO A 224 36.50 2.87 19.39
C PRO A 224 36.12 1.72 18.45
N LEU A 225 37.09 1.23 17.66
CA LEU A 225 36.91 0.16 16.68
C LEU A 225 37.14 -1.24 17.25
N ALA A 226 37.73 -1.39 18.44
CA ALA A 226 38.09 -2.71 19.00
C ALA A 226 36.90 -3.68 19.09
N LYS A 227 35.70 -3.17 19.39
CA LYS A 227 34.47 -3.99 19.44
C LYS A 227 34.02 -4.56 18.10
N PHE A 228 34.58 -4.06 17.00
CA PHE A 228 34.26 -4.49 15.63
C PHE A 228 35.40 -5.30 14.98
N VAL A 229 36.57 -5.39 15.64
CA VAL A 229 37.71 -6.14 15.13
C VAL A 229 37.35 -7.61 15.01
N ASN A 230 37.49 -8.14 13.80
CA ASN A 230 37.28 -9.53 13.49
C ASN A 230 38.47 -10.36 14.00
N PRO A 231 38.24 -11.58 14.54
CA PRO A 231 39.32 -12.46 14.95
C PRO A 231 40.21 -12.94 13.80
N LEU A 232 39.71 -12.94 12.56
CA LEU A 232 40.52 -13.25 11.38
C LEU A 232 41.46 -12.07 11.09
N PRO A 233 42.79 -12.27 11.11
CA PRO A 233 43.72 -11.17 10.91
C PRO A 233 43.86 -10.82 9.43
N LEU A 234 44.06 -9.53 9.15
CA LEU A 234 44.46 -9.07 7.83
C LEU A 234 45.88 -9.57 7.50
N SER A 235 46.09 -10.02 6.26
CA SER A 235 47.36 -10.54 5.79
C SER A 235 47.64 -10.10 4.35
N THR A 236 48.78 -10.55 3.80
CA THR A 236 49.13 -10.35 2.39
C THR A 236 48.43 -11.32 1.46
N GLU A 237 47.76 -12.34 1.98
CA GLU A 237 47.00 -13.30 1.18
C GLU A 237 45.64 -12.70 0.77
N ARG A 238 45.08 -13.20 -0.32
CA ARG A 238 43.73 -12.84 -0.74
C ARG A 238 42.73 -13.20 0.37
N MET A 239 41.80 -12.29 0.64
CA MET A 239 40.72 -12.49 1.60
C MET A 239 39.38 -12.16 0.95
N ASP A 240 38.42 -13.09 1.04
CA ASP A 240 37.06 -12.88 0.56
C ASP A 240 36.15 -12.70 1.79
N ILE A 241 35.54 -11.54 1.92
CA ILE A 241 34.72 -11.16 3.07
C ILE A 241 33.26 -11.18 2.66
N GLU A 242 32.51 -12.17 3.14
CA GLU A 242 31.05 -12.18 2.99
C GLU A 242 30.41 -11.21 3.98
N TRP A 243 29.55 -10.34 3.47
CA TRP A 243 28.86 -9.34 4.26
C TRP A 243 27.38 -9.27 3.89
N SER A 244 26.53 -9.18 4.91
CA SER A 244 25.12 -8.86 4.79
C SER A 244 24.66 -8.07 6.01
N ASP A 245 23.64 -7.24 5.83
CA ASP A 245 22.99 -6.49 6.91
C ASP A 245 21.48 -6.37 6.65
N THR A 246 20.74 -5.74 7.56
CA THR A 246 19.33 -5.41 7.38
C THR A 246 19.08 -3.99 7.88
N VAL A 247 18.61 -3.13 6.99
CA VAL A 247 18.35 -1.72 7.27
C VAL A 247 16.86 -1.44 7.13
N LEU A 248 16.28 -0.78 8.14
CA LEU A 248 14.90 -0.32 8.09
C LEU A 248 14.80 0.95 7.24
N VAL A 249 13.88 0.94 6.29
CA VAL A 249 13.61 2.05 5.38
C VAL A 249 12.18 2.53 5.52
N LYS A 250 11.97 3.84 5.36
CA LYS A 250 10.65 4.46 5.58
C LYS A 250 9.66 4.11 4.48
N ASP A 251 10.07 4.29 3.22
CA ASP A 251 9.21 4.03 2.07
C ASP A 251 9.59 2.70 1.40
N PRO A 252 8.73 1.66 1.45
CA PRO A 252 8.99 0.39 0.79
C PRO A 252 8.94 0.48 -0.75
N ASN A 253 8.38 1.55 -1.31
CA ASN A 253 8.40 1.80 -2.75
C ASN A 253 9.64 2.60 -3.20
N GLY A 254 10.36 3.20 -2.25
CA GLY A 254 11.59 3.96 -2.48
C GLY A 254 12.76 3.08 -2.95
N THR A 255 13.65 3.65 -3.77
CA THR A 255 14.87 2.99 -4.27
C THR A 255 16.03 3.30 -3.35
N TYR A 256 16.77 2.26 -2.96
CA TYR A 256 17.87 2.37 -2.00
C TYR A 256 19.11 1.69 -2.56
N SER A 257 20.27 2.29 -2.30
CA SER A 257 21.57 1.75 -2.68
C SER A 257 22.45 1.67 -1.45
N CYS A 258 23.42 0.75 -1.48
CA CYS A 258 24.43 0.64 -0.44
C CYS A 258 25.78 1.01 -1.03
N TYR A 259 26.52 1.83 -0.30
CA TYR A 259 27.92 2.15 -0.58
C TYR A 259 28.77 1.68 0.59
N ALA A 260 30.07 1.51 0.36
CA ALA A 260 31.01 1.23 1.43
C ALA A 260 32.30 2.01 1.24
N ASP A 261 32.72 2.64 2.33
CA ASP A 261 34.03 3.26 2.44
C ASP A 261 35.04 2.22 2.88
N PHE A 262 36.05 2.00 2.05
CA PHE A 262 37.18 1.12 2.35
C PHE A 262 38.36 1.99 2.78
N CYS A 263 38.99 1.65 3.88
CA CYS A 263 40.19 2.30 4.38
C CYS A 263 41.19 1.24 4.84
N ILE A 264 42.42 1.31 4.35
CA ILE A 264 43.54 0.54 4.88
C ILE A 264 44.50 1.55 5.50
N GLU A 265 44.70 1.41 6.80
CA GLU A 265 45.56 2.29 7.58
C GLU A 265 46.72 1.53 8.22
N GLU A 266 47.84 2.22 8.33
CA GLU A 266 49.01 1.82 9.07
C GLU A 266 49.34 2.95 10.05
N TYR A 267 50.18 2.70 11.06
CA TYR A 267 50.59 3.78 11.98
C TYR A 267 51.33 4.93 11.30
N GLY A 268 51.90 4.70 10.11
CA GLY A 268 52.54 5.72 9.29
C GLY A 268 51.58 6.57 8.45
N GLY A 269 50.30 6.18 8.34
CA GLY A 269 49.30 6.87 7.53
C GLY A 269 48.31 5.92 6.83
N ILE A 270 47.45 6.49 5.99
CA ILE A 270 46.43 5.74 5.23
C ILE A 270 47.04 5.33 3.89
N SER A 271 47.14 4.02 3.63
CA SER A 271 47.71 3.47 2.39
C SER A 271 46.66 3.29 1.29
N TYR A 272 45.39 3.13 1.66
CA TYR A 272 44.29 3.02 0.71
C TYR A 272 43.02 3.64 1.28
N ARG A 273 42.32 4.44 0.48
CA ARG A 273 40.96 4.89 0.76
C ARG A 273 40.16 5.05 -0.53
N LYS A 274 39.04 4.34 -0.67
CA LYS A 274 38.08 4.50 -1.77
C LYS A 274 36.68 4.16 -1.29
N THR A 275 35.69 4.80 -1.90
CA THR A 275 34.27 4.48 -1.74
C THR A 275 33.81 3.70 -2.95
N HIS A 276 33.06 2.62 -2.73
CA HIS A 276 32.50 1.81 -3.81
C HIS A 276 31.00 1.63 -3.63
N GLN A 277 30.27 1.58 -4.74
CA GLN A 277 28.89 1.13 -4.73
C GLN A 277 28.85 -0.38 -4.51
N VAL A 278 28.13 -0.81 -3.48
CA VAL A 278 28.02 -2.20 -3.05
C VAL A 278 26.74 -2.83 -3.57
N ASN A 279 25.64 -2.07 -3.53
CA ASN A 279 24.36 -2.48 -4.10
C ASN A 279 23.80 -1.39 -4.99
N THR A 280 23.19 -1.77 -6.12
CA THR A 280 22.58 -0.84 -7.08
C THR A 280 21.29 -0.23 -6.53
N CYS A 281 20.71 0.74 -7.24
CA CYS A 281 19.37 1.27 -6.95
C CYS A 281 18.23 0.37 -7.48
N MET A 282 18.56 -0.67 -8.25
CA MET A 282 17.62 -1.59 -8.88
C MET A 282 17.37 -2.75 -7.93
N ASN A 283 16.41 -2.57 -7.03
CA ASN A 283 16.07 -3.56 -6.01
C ASN A 283 15.05 -4.56 -6.55
N LYS A 284 15.21 -5.84 -6.20
CA LYS A 284 14.23 -6.89 -6.55
C LYS A 284 12.94 -6.70 -5.77
N ARG A 285 11.78 -6.73 -6.46
CA ARG A 285 10.46 -6.44 -5.85
C ARG A 285 9.32 -7.35 -6.33
N PRO A 286 9.43 -8.68 -6.18
CA PRO A 286 8.36 -9.60 -6.59
C PRO A 286 7.02 -9.31 -5.90
N MET A 287 7.05 -8.85 -4.64
CA MET A 287 5.85 -8.55 -3.85
C MET A 287 5.03 -7.36 -4.36
N ARG A 288 5.56 -6.53 -5.27
CA ARG A 288 4.84 -5.39 -5.86
C ARG A 288 3.58 -5.84 -6.61
N PHE A 289 3.60 -7.05 -7.17
CA PHE A 289 2.50 -7.58 -7.96
C PHE A 289 1.48 -8.37 -7.14
N LEU A 290 1.67 -8.44 -5.81
CA LEU A 290 0.79 -9.22 -4.94
C LEU A 290 -0.65 -8.69 -5.05
N GLU A 291 -1.58 -9.59 -5.25
CA GLU A 291 -3.01 -9.29 -5.30
C GLU A 291 -3.60 -9.41 -3.90
N TYR A 292 -4.23 -8.35 -3.42
CA TYR A 292 -4.90 -8.36 -2.13
C TYR A 292 -6.03 -7.34 -2.13
N SER A 293 -7.05 -7.61 -1.31
CA SER A 293 -8.17 -6.71 -1.10
C SER A 293 -8.20 -6.24 0.35
N PHE A 294 -8.59 -4.99 0.54
CA PHE A 294 -8.82 -4.43 1.86
C PHE A 294 -10.24 -4.69 2.30
N MET A 295 -10.41 -4.90 3.60
CA MET A 295 -11.70 -4.83 4.26
C MET A 295 -11.71 -3.60 5.16
N TYR A 296 -12.88 -3.03 5.36
CA TYR A 296 -13.10 -2.00 6.35
C TYR A 296 -14.30 -2.41 7.20
N LYS A 297 -14.31 -1.97 8.46
CA LYS A 297 -15.38 -2.25 9.42
C LYS A 297 -15.93 -0.96 10.00
N ASN A 298 -17.25 -0.91 10.15
CA ASN A 298 -17.89 0.13 10.94
C ASN A 298 -18.02 -0.34 12.39
N LEU A 299 -17.95 0.61 13.32
CA LEU A 299 -18.35 0.35 14.70
C LEU A 299 -19.85 0.11 14.76
N ASP A 300 -20.28 -0.68 15.74
CA ASP A 300 -21.70 -0.80 16.05
C ASP A 300 -22.21 0.53 16.62
N PHE A 301 -23.28 1.08 16.07
CA PHE A 301 -23.84 2.34 16.55
C PHE A 301 -24.43 2.22 17.97
N ASP A 302 -24.91 1.04 18.36
CA ASP A 302 -25.54 0.81 19.66
C ASP A 302 -24.51 0.89 20.81
N ASP A 303 -23.29 0.39 20.59
CA ASP A 303 -22.18 0.45 21.56
C ASP A 303 -21.71 1.89 21.82
N TYR A 304 -21.93 2.79 20.85
CA TYR A 304 -21.52 4.20 20.90
C TYR A 304 -22.70 5.16 20.86
N LYS A 305 -23.85 4.73 21.37
CA LYS A 305 -25.06 5.57 21.43
C LYS A 305 -24.83 6.80 22.31
N GLU A 306 -25.01 7.97 21.71
CA GLU A 306 -24.99 9.25 22.41
C GLU A 306 -26.35 9.54 23.04
N THR A 307 -26.36 10.35 24.11
CA THR A 307 -27.62 10.78 24.75
C THR A 307 -28.03 12.16 24.24
N PRO A 308 -29.32 12.39 23.98
CA PRO A 308 -29.82 13.70 23.56
C PRO A 308 -29.50 14.75 24.63
N GLN A 309 -29.02 15.90 24.18
CA GLN A 309 -28.71 17.03 25.06
C GLN A 309 -29.93 17.94 25.19
N VAL A 310 -30.03 18.65 26.32
CA VAL A 310 -31.11 19.61 26.54
C VAL A 310 -30.87 20.85 25.69
N GLU A 311 -31.78 21.14 24.78
CA GLU A 311 -31.74 22.38 24.01
C GLU A 311 -32.31 23.52 24.83
N LYS A 312 -31.51 24.60 24.95
CA LYS A 312 -31.95 25.84 25.59
C LYS A 312 -32.41 26.81 24.53
N ARG A 313 -33.67 27.24 24.59
CA ARG A 313 -34.26 28.21 23.67
C ARG A 313 -34.63 29.48 24.44
N ASN A 314 -34.21 30.61 23.88
CA ASN A 314 -34.46 31.94 24.44
C ASN A 314 -35.21 32.77 23.41
N THR A 315 -36.32 33.36 23.84
CA THR A 315 -37.10 34.29 23.02
C THR A 315 -37.35 35.56 23.81
N ALA A 316 -37.03 36.70 23.22
CA ALA A 316 -37.32 38.02 23.78
C ALA A 316 -38.06 38.85 22.74
N ASP A 317 -39.19 39.43 23.13
CA ASP A 317 -40.04 40.23 22.26
C ASP A 317 -40.53 41.49 22.99
N LYS A 318 -40.59 42.60 22.26
CA LYS A 318 -41.15 43.86 22.74
C LYS A 318 -42.55 44.05 22.20
N VAL A 319 -43.51 44.23 23.09
CA VAL A 319 -44.92 44.40 22.73
C VAL A 319 -45.44 45.74 23.26
N SER A 320 -45.72 46.65 22.34
CA SER A 320 -46.33 47.93 22.70
C SER A 320 -47.83 47.75 22.94
N LEU A 321 -48.27 47.94 24.18
CA LEU A 321 -49.68 47.83 24.59
C LEU A 321 -50.21 49.20 24.99
N THR A 322 -51.34 49.61 24.41
CA THR A 322 -51.97 50.88 24.75
C THR A 322 -52.82 50.76 26.01
N PHE A 323 -52.57 51.64 26.97
CA PHE A 323 -53.31 51.74 28.22
C PHE A 323 -54.14 53.01 28.25
N ALA A 324 -55.31 52.95 28.88
CA ALA A 324 -56.10 54.13 29.18
C ALA A 324 -55.27 55.14 30.01
N VAL A 325 -55.51 56.42 29.79
CA VAL A 325 -54.75 57.51 30.42
C VAL A 325 -54.82 57.39 31.94
N ASN A 326 -53.66 57.49 32.61
CA ASN A 326 -53.51 57.36 34.07
C ASN A 326 -54.05 56.05 34.66
N SER A 327 -54.17 55.00 33.83
CA SER A 327 -54.75 53.72 34.20
C SER A 327 -53.85 52.56 33.81
N ASP A 328 -54.03 51.44 34.51
CA ASP A 328 -53.51 50.12 34.18
C ASP A 328 -54.47 49.30 33.31
N ARG A 329 -55.64 49.85 32.97
CA ARG A 329 -56.58 49.24 32.02
C ARG A 329 -56.07 49.39 30.59
N LEU A 330 -56.02 48.27 29.87
CA LEU A 330 -55.79 48.26 28.43
C LEU A 330 -56.95 48.96 27.71
N THR A 331 -56.63 49.67 26.63
CA THR A 331 -57.66 50.16 25.70
C THR A 331 -58.23 48.99 24.91
N ASP A 332 -59.53 48.99 24.69
CA ASP A 332 -60.24 47.96 23.91
C ASP A 332 -60.03 48.22 22.41
N THR A 333 -58.82 47.97 21.92
CA THR A 333 -58.43 48.16 20.51
C THR A 333 -58.10 46.81 19.87
N PRO A 334 -58.45 46.58 18.59
CA PRO A 334 -58.11 45.35 17.88
C PRO A 334 -56.61 45.01 17.92
N GLU A 335 -55.75 46.02 17.92
CA GLU A 335 -54.29 45.86 18.01
C GLU A 335 -53.83 45.28 19.36
N ASN A 336 -54.42 45.72 20.48
CA ASN A 336 -54.10 45.18 21.80
C ASN A 336 -54.53 43.71 21.89
N HIS A 337 -55.71 43.37 21.35
CA HIS A 337 -56.19 41.98 21.30
C HIS A 337 -55.24 41.10 20.49
N LEU A 338 -54.86 41.53 19.28
CA LEU A 338 -53.96 40.78 18.41
C LEU A 338 -52.60 40.54 19.07
N LYS A 339 -52.01 41.57 19.67
CA LYS A 339 -50.71 41.49 20.35
C LYS A 339 -50.74 40.54 21.55
N LEU A 340 -51.79 40.59 22.35
CA LEU A 340 -51.95 39.66 23.47
C LEU A 340 -52.19 38.22 22.99
N GLU A 341 -53.01 38.02 21.97
CA GLU A 341 -53.21 36.69 21.36
C GLU A 341 -51.92 36.12 20.78
N GLN A 342 -51.05 36.93 20.17
CA GLN A 342 -49.74 36.46 19.70
C GLN A 342 -48.87 35.92 20.83
N ILE A 343 -48.81 36.63 21.97
CA ILE A 343 -48.07 36.14 23.15
C ILE A 343 -48.72 34.85 23.68
N ARG A 344 -50.05 34.79 23.71
CA ARG A 344 -50.80 33.62 24.17
C ARG A 344 -50.52 32.39 23.31
N GLU A 345 -50.61 32.53 22.00
CA GLU A 345 -50.37 31.44 21.06
C GLU A 345 -48.90 30.98 21.10
N LYS A 346 -47.94 31.90 21.21
CA LYS A 346 -46.53 31.53 21.42
C LYS A 346 -46.32 30.73 22.70
N LEU A 347 -46.88 31.18 23.83
CA LEU A 347 -46.75 30.46 25.10
C LEU A 347 -47.47 29.12 25.09
N LYS A 348 -48.65 29.02 24.47
CA LYS A 348 -49.34 27.73 24.28
C LYS A 348 -48.54 26.79 23.39
N ALA A 349 -47.96 27.28 22.30
CA ALA A 349 -47.11 26.48 21.43
C ALA A 349 -45.92 25.90 22.21
N ILE A 350 -45.22 26.73 23.00
CA ILE A 350 -44.11 26.28 23.85
C ILE A 350 -44.58 25.25 24.89
N VAL A 351 -45.70 25.48 25.57
CA VAL A 351 -46.17 24.57 26.64
C VAL A 351 -46.73 23.25 26.08
N ASN A 352 -47.27 23.27 24.86
CA ASN A 352 -47.77 22.08 24.19
C ASN A 352 -46.69 21.36 23.37
N GLU A 353 -45.50 21.95 23.22
CA GLU A 353 -44.36 21.30 22.59
C GLU A 353 -43.90 20.13 23.48
N PRO A 354 -43.83 18.89 22.95
CA PRO A 354 -43.40 17.74 23.72
C PRO A 354 -42.03 17.97 24.37
N GLY A 355 -41.91 17.68 25.67
CA GLY A 355 -40.63 17.83 26.38
C GLY A 355 -40.22 19.27 26.70
N ALA A 356 -40.93 20.29 26.21
CA ALA A 356 -40.63 21.67 26.54
C ALA A 356 -41.01 22.01 27.99
N MET A 357 -40.08 22.66 28.69
CA MET A 357 -40.24 23.15 30.05
C MET A 357 -39.94 24.65 30.07
N LEU A 358 -40.99 25.46 30.24
CA LEU A 358 -40.84 26.88 30.48
C LEU A 358 -40.09 27.12 31.80
N ARG A 359 -38.91 27.75 31.72
CA ARG A 359 -38.02 27.98 32.88
C ARG A 359 -38.21 29.38 33.45
N GLU A 360 -38.23 30.37 32.58
CA GLU A 360 -38.29 31.78 32.95
C GLU A 360 -39.33 32.52 32.11
N PHE A 361 -40.15 33.33 32.77
CA PHE A 361 -41.04 34.27 32.11
C PHE A 361 -41.08 35.59 32.86
N HIS A 362 -40.56 36.62 32.21
CA HIS A 362 -40.41 37.96 32.79
C HIS A 362 -41.25 38.96 31.99
N VAL A 363 -41.92 39.84 32.71
CA VAL A 363 -42.64 40.98 32.12
C VAL A 363 -42.02 42.25 32.68
N ASN A 364 -41.54 43.10 31.77
CA ASN A 364 -40.91 44.38 32.07
C ASN A 364 -41.86 45.49 31.64
N GLY A 365 -42.47 46.17 32.61
CA GLY A 365 -43.34 47.32 32.35
C GLY A 365 -42.54 48.62 32.26
N VAL A 366 -42.77 49.39 31.20
CA VAL A 366 -42.19 50.71 31.03
C VAL A 366 -43.30 51.76 31.06
N ALA A 367 -43.16 52.74 31.97
CA ALA A 367 -43.96 53.96 31.92
C ALA A 367 -43.14 55.09 31.30
N SER A 368 -43.80 55.97 30.56
CA SER A 368 -43.20 57.16 30.00
C SER A 368 -42.83 58.19 31.10
N PRO A 369 -41.84 59.08 30.86
CA PRO A 369 -41.26 59.96 31.88
C PRO A 369 -42.14 61.13 32.36
N GLU A 370 -43.34 61.32 31.79
CA GLU A 370 -44.16 62.49 32.04
C GLU A 370 -44.94 62.44 33.37
N GLY A 371 -44.81 63.47 34.20
CA GLY A 371 -45.44 63.54 35.52
C GLY A 371 -44.45 63.31 36.66
N ARG A 372 -44.96 62.85 37.80
CA ARG A 372 -44.13 62.53 38.97
C ARG A 372 -43.54 61.14 38.81
N TYR A 373 -42.22 61.01 38.95
CA TYR A 373 -41.49 59.75 38.82
C TYR A 373 -42.09 58.65 39.69
N THR A 374 -42.36 58.93 40.97
CA THR A 374 -42.94 57.94 41.90
C THR A 374 -44.32 57.46 41.47
N SER A 375 -45.11 58.33 40.83
CA SER A 375 -46.44 57.97 40.33
C SER A 375 -46.33 57.11 39.07
N ASN A 376 -45.38 57.43 38.19
CA ASN A 376 -45.14 56.69 36.96
C ASN A 376 -44.55 55.32 37.23
N LEU A 377 -43.66 55.20 38.21
CA LEU A 377 -43.11 53.91 38.65
C LEU A 377 -44.22 53.00 39.18
N ARG A 378 -45.09 53.52 40.07
CA ARG A 378 -46.27 52.79 40.55
C ARG A 378 -47.24 52.42 39.41
N LEU A 379 -47.33 53.25 38.38
CA LEU A 379 -48.16 52.97 37.21
C LEU A 379 -47.53 51.86 36.35
N ALA A 380 -46.22 51.89 36.12
CA ALA A 380 -45.47 50.83 35.46
C ALA A 380 -45.61 49.50 36.21
N GLU A 381 -45.50 49.50 37.55
CA GLU A 381 -45.71 48.32 38.39
C GLU A 381 -47.11 47.74 38.27
N ARG A 382 -48.15 48.59 38.28
CA ARG A 382 -49.54 48.14 38.12
C ARG A 382 -49.80 47.57 36.74
N ARG A 383 -49.31 48.25 35.68
CA ARG A 383 -49.42 47.79 34.29
C ARG A 383 -48.69 46.46 34.09
N MET A 384 -47.46 46.35 34.56
CA MET A 384 -46.69 45.11 34.55
C MET A 384 -47.47 43.98 35.25
N LYS A 385 -47.96 44.20 36.48
CA LYS A 385 -48.68 43.15 37.23
C LYS A 385 -49.96 42.71 36.53
N ARG A 386 -50.67 43.67 35.92
CA ARG A 386 -51.87 43.40 35.13
C ARG A 386 -51.56 42.48 33.96
N ILE A 387 -50.56 42.84 33.15
CA ILE A 387 -50.18 42.07 31.96
C ILE A 387 -49.58 40.71 32.35
N GLN A 388 -48.75 40.67 33.39
CA GLN A 388 -48.23 39.42 33.93
C GLN A 388 -49.36 38.48 34.35
N ASN A 389 -50.35 38.96 35.12
CA ASN A 389 -51.50 38.15 35.53
C ASN A 389 -52.34 37.70 34.33
N GLU A 390 -52.53 38.57 33.34
CA GLU A 390 -53.33 38.26 32.15
C GLU A 390 -52.65 37.21 31.26
N ILE A 391 -51.33 37.31 31.07
CA ILE A 391 -50.57 36.33 30.29
C ILE A 391 -50.41 35.02 31.07
N THR A 392 -50.05 35.07 32.35
CA THR A 392 -49.84 33.85 33.17
C THR A 392 -51.14 33.07 33.43
N SER A 393 -52.31 33.71 33.34
CA SER A 393 -53.60 33.04 33.52
C SER A 393 -53.90 31.94 32.51
N ILE A 394 -53.22 31.95 31.35
CA ILE A 394 -53.38 30.93 30.31
C ILE A 394 -52.55 29.67 30.59
N LEU A 395 -51.55 29.76 31.47
CA LEU A 395 -50.64 28.67 31.77
C LEU A 395 -51.31 27.71 32.76
N PRO A 396 -51.20 26.38 32.57
CA PRO A 396 -51.65 25.42 33.57
C PRO A 396 -51.00 25.69 34.93
N ARG A 397 -51.76 25.56 36.03
CA ARG A 397 -51.26 25.83 37.40
C ARG A 397 -49.99 25.04 37.73
N SER A 398 -49.87 23.82 37.21
CA SER A 398 -48.71 22.94 37.38
C SER A 398 -47.45 23.49 36.72
N VAL A 399 -47.57 24.13 35.55
CA VAL A 399 -46.46 24.77 34.83
C VAL A 399 -46.07 26.05 35.54
N LEU A 400 -47.04 26.93 35.80
CA LEU A 400 -46.82 28.24 36.42
C LEU A 400 -46.05 28.16 37.75
N ALA A 401 -46.33 27.14 38.57
CA ALA A 401 -45.66 26.93 39.86
C ALA A 401 -44.15 26.66 39.76
N ARG A 402 -43.64 26.31 38.57
CA ARG A 402 -42.23 25.95 38.31
C ARG A 402 -41.50 26.99 37.46
N VAL A 403 -42.20 27.99 36.94
CA VAL A 403 -41.62 29.07 36.13
C VAL A 403 -41.07 30.14 37.05
N TYR A 404 -39.79 30.45 36.92
CA TYR A 404 -39.19 31.59 37.59
C TYR A 404 -39.74 32.90 36.98
N GLN A 405 -40.21 33.79 37.86
CA GLN A 405 -40.76 35.07 37.48
C GLN A 405 -40.08 36.15 38.31
N ASN A 406 -39.51 37.13 37.62
CA ASN A 406 -38.94 38.32 38.23
C ASN A 406 -39.40 39.52 37.39
N PRO A 407 -40.64 39.96 37.58
CA PRO A 407 -41.18 41.04 36.77
C PRO A 407 -40.58 42.38 37.20
N GLN A 408 -40.21 43.22 36.24
CA GLN A 408 -39.57 44.50 36.51
C GLN A 408 -40.44 45.67 36.05
N ALA A 409 -40.30 46.81 36.72
CA ALA A 409 -40.97 48.04 36.35
C ALA A 409 -39.97 49.19 36.36
N ARG A 410 -39.97 49.99 35.30
CA ARG A 410 -39.15 51.20 35.21
C ARG A 410 -39.90 52.35 34.58
N VAL A 411 -39.42 53.55 34.84
CA VAL A 411 -39.83 54.76 34.10
C VAL A 411 -38.77 55.01 33.04
N ALA A 412 -39.18 55.17 31.78
CA ALA A 412 -38.31 55.59 30.69
C ALA A 412 -37.68 56.94 31.00
N SER A 413 -36.49 57.16 30.49
CA SER A 413 -35.75 58.41 30.63
C SER A 413 -36.16 59.43 29.57
N TRP A 414 -35.97 60.72 29.84
CA TRP A 414 -36.13 61.75 28.81
C TRP A 414 -35.09 61.62 27.68
N SER A 415 -33.95 60.99 27.93
CA SER A 415 -32.98 60.62 26.88
C SER A 415 -33.56 59.62 25.88
N GLU A 416 -34.43 58.69 26.30
CA GLU A 416 -35.13 57.80 25.36
C GLU A 416 -36.08 58.60 24.44
N VAL A 417 -36.65 59.71 24.92
CA VAL A 417 -37.45 60.64 24.08
C VAL A 417 -36.56 61.39 23.08
N VAL A 418 -35.36 61.81 23.48
CA VAL A 418 -34.37 62.44 22.58
C VAL A 418 -34.02 61.50 21.43
N GLU A 419 -33.77 60.23 21.72
CA GLU A 419 -33.46 59.23 20.69
C GLU A 419 -34.65 58.98 19.75
N LEU A 420 -35.89 58.94 20.27
CA LEU A 420 -37.10 58.84 19.45
C LEU A 420 -37.30 60.06 18.54
N LEU A 421 -37.07 61.27 19.05
CA LEU A 421 -37.18 62.51 18.26
C LEU A 421 -36.14 62.55 17.14
N LYS A 422 -34.87 62.18 17.42
CA LYS A 422 -33.82 62.06 16.39
C LYS A 422 -34.20 61.02 15.33
N ARG A 423 -34.69 59.85 15.75
CA ARG A 423 -35.13 58.77 14.85
C ARG A 423 -36.26 59.25 13.92
N ASN A 424 -37.13 60.11 14.41
CA ASN A 424 -38.24 60.69 13.65
C ASN A 424 -37.83 61.95 12.85
N GLY A 425 -36.54 62.32 12.82
CA GLY A 425 -36.02 63.45 12.03
C GLY A 425 -36.08 64.82 12.70
N HIS A 426 -36.51 64.90 13.96
CA HIS A 426 -36.67 66.15 14.74
C HIS A 426 -35.42 66.46 15.56
N VAL A 427 -34.30 66.68 14.86
CA VAL A 427 -32.97 66.82 15.49
C VAL A 427 -32.87 68.10 16.33
N ALA A 428 -33.40 69.23 15.84
CA ALA A 428 -33.34 70.51 16.55
C ALA A 428 -34.15 70.47 17.86
N GLU A 429 -35.34 69.87 17.82
CA GLU A 429 -36.20 69.68 18.99
C GLU A 429 -35.60 68.66 19.97
N ALA A 430 -34.90 67.63 19.47
CA ALA A 430 -34.16 66.68 20.31
C ALA A 430 -33.00 67.35 21.06
N GLU A 431 -32.26 68.26 20.41
CA GLU A 431 -31.22 69.07 21.05
C GLU A 431 -31.79 70.00 22.13
N GLU A 432 -32.97 70.57 21.90
CA GLU A 432 -33.65 71.42 22.88
C GLU A 432 -34.13 70.62 24.10
N VAL A 433 -34.65 69.40 23.89
CA VAL A 433 -34.97 68.45 24.98
C VAL A 433 -33.71 68.05 25.75
N GLN A 434 -32.60 67.77 25.06
CA GLN A 434 -31.32 67.46 25.70
C GLN A 434 -30.82 68.64 26.55
N SER A 435 -30.85 69.87 26.02
CA SER A 435 -30.47 71.08 26.75
C SER A 435 -31.34 71.28 28.01
N CYS A 436 -32.63 70.96 27.94
CA CYS A 436 -33.52 71.00 29.10
C CYS A 436 -33.15 69.97 30.17
N MET A 437 -32.69 68.77 29.77
CA MET A 437 -32.18 67.76 30.70
C MET A 437 -30.89 68.21 31.37
N ASP A 438 -29.97 68.80 30.61
CA ASP A 438 -28.65 69.25 31.11
C ASP A 438 -28.78 70.38 32.14
N ARG A 439 -29.78 71.25 32.00
CA ARG A 439 -30.10 72.32 32.98
C ARG A 439 -30.57 71.79 34.33
N VAL A 440 -31.14 70.58 34.35
CA VAL A 440 -31.72 69.97 35.55
C VAL A 440 -31.37 68.47 35.59
N PRO A 441 -30.11 68.13 35.90
CA PRO A 441 -29.67 66.75 35.93
C PRO A 441 -30.33 65.99 37.09
N ASN A 442 -30.69 64.73 36.85
CA ASN A 442 -31.18 63.77 37.86
C ASN A 442 -32.43 64.19 38.66
N ASN A 443 -33.20 65.18 38.21
CA ASN A 443 -34.49 65.55 38.80
C ASN A 443 -35.61 65.42 37.76
N PHE A 444 -36.10 64.18 37.62
CA PHE A 444 -37.09 63.78 36.63
C PHE A 444 -38.41 64.56 36.71
N ASP A 445 -38.86 64.91 37.92
CA ASP A 445 -40.09 65.67 38.12
C ASP A 445 -39.97 67.09 37.55
N ARG A 446 -38.83 67.74 37.79
CA ARG A 446 -38.55 69.08 37.28
C ARG A 446 -38.28 69.07 35.78
N GLN A 447 -37.59 68.03 35.28
CA GLN A 447 -37.46 67.78 33.83
C GLN A 447 -38.84 67.68 33.19
N SER A 448 -39.76 66.86 33.73
CA SER A 448 -41.11 66.72 33.15
C SER A 448 -41.89 68.04 33.11
N ASN A 449 -41.77 68.89 34.12
CA ASN A 449 -42.44 70.21 34.10
C ASN A 449 -41.86 71.14 33.03
N ILE A 450 -40.54 71.11 32.82
CA ILE A 450 -39.88 71.88 31.76
C ILE A 450 -40.31 71.37 30.39
N MET A 451 -40.32 70.04 30.18
CA MET A 451 -40.72 69.47 28.89
C MET A 451 -42.15 69.88 28.51
N LYS A 452 -43.09 69.90 29.46
CA LYS A 452 -44.47 70.35 29.24
C LYS A 452 -44.62 71.80 28.79
N SER A 453 -43.61 72.63 29.03
CA SER A 453 -43.59 74.05 28.62
C SER A 453 -43.02 74.27 27.22
N LEU A 454 -42.43 73.24 26.60
CA LEU A 454 -41.90 73.32 25.24
C LEU A 454 -43.03 73.49 24.21
N PRO A 455 -42.85 74.36 23.19
CA PRO A 455 -43.90 74.67 22.23
C PRO A 455 -44.34 73.45 21.40
N PHE A 456 -43.41 72.54 21.11
CA PHE A 456 -43.65 71.31 20.35
C PHE A 456 -44.03 70.10 21.23
N TYR A 457 -44.27 70.30 22.54
CA TYR A 457 -44.58 69.19 23.45
C TYR A 457 -45.78 68.36 23.00
N ARG A 458 -46.84 69.03 22.53
CA ARG A 458 -48.06 68.33 22.11
C ARG A 458 -47.90 67.58 20.79
N GLU A 459 -47.18 68.16 19.83
CA GLU A 459 -47.11 67.65 18.46
C GLU A 459 -46.02 66.58 18.31
N LEU A 460 -44.87 66.74 18.97
CA LEU A 460 -43.70 65.88 18.76
C LEU A 460 -43.36 65.00 19.96
N ILE A 461 -43.52 65.51 21.19
CA ILE A 461 -43.15 64.77 22.41
C ILE A 461 -44.24 63.76 22.79
N ILE A 462 -45.54 64.13 22.75
CA ILE A 462 -46.63 63.21 23.13
C ILE A 462 -46.59 61.89 22.32
N PRO A 463 -46.44 61.89 20.99
CA PRO A 463 -46.32 60.64 20.23
C PRO A 463 -45.14 59.76 20.68
N CYS A 464 -43.99 60.36 20.99
CA CYS A 464 -42.84 59.64 21.54
C CYS A 464 -43.13 59.05 22.92
N LEU A 465 -43.84 59.79 23.79
CA LEU A 465 -44.26 59.31 25.11
C LEU A 465 -45.25 58.14 24.99
N GLU A 466 -46.15 58.19 24.01
CA GLU A 466 -47.07 57.09 23.71
C GLU A 466 -46.33 55.83 23.27
N GLU A 467 -45.30 55.98 22.42
CA GLU A 467 -44.45 54.87 22.01
C GLU A 467 -43.67 54.26 23.18
N LEU A 468 -43.28 55.04 24.19
CA LEU A 468 -42.56 54.53 25.37
C LEU A 468 -43.42 53.72 26.35
N ARG A 469 -44.76 53.72 26.18
CA ARG A 469 -45.69 52.95 27.02
C ARG A 469 -45.73 51.49 26.56
N GLN A 470 -44.62 50.77 26.70
CA GLN A 470 -44.49 49.39 26.24
C GLN A 470 -44.37 48.40 27.38
N VAL A 471 -44.66 47.14 27.06
CA VAL A 471 -44.37 46.00 27.92
C VAL A 471 -43.46 45.06 27.13
N GLU A 472 -42.29 44.78 27.67
CA GLU A 472 -41.37 43.81 27.11
C GLU A 472 -41.53 42.49 27.86
N TYR A 473 -41.48 41.37 27.15
CA TYR A 473 -41.45 40.06 27.80
C TYR A 473 -40.26 39.24 27.33
N LEU A 474 -39.70 38.47 28.26
CA LEU A 474 -38.60 37.56 28.02
C LEU A 474 -39.01 36.16 28.48
N CYS A 475 -38.80 35.19 27.60
CA CYS A 475 -39.17 33.79 27.78
C CYS A 475 -37.92 32.91 27.57
N GLN A 476 -37.58 32.09 28.58
CA GLN A 476 -36.57 31.04 28.45
C GLN A 476 -37.22 29.69 28.71
N TYR A 477 -36.97 28.73 27.82
CA TYR A 477 -37.49 27.39 27.95
C TYR A 477 -36.45 26.36 27.51
N ASP A 478 -36.47 25.22 28.17
CA ASP A 478 -35.61 24.08 27.87
C ASP A 478 -36.48 23.04 27.15
N ILE A 479 -36.01 22.49 26.03
CA ILE A 479 -36.67 21.37 25.36
C ILE A 479 -35.95 20.09 25.77
N TYR A 480 -36.65 19.23 26.52
CA TYR A 480 -36.19 17.92 26.98
C TYR A 480 -36.88 16.82 26.18
N ARG A 481 -36.49 16.64 24.93
CA ARG A 481 -36.89 15.50 24.11
C ARG A 481 -35.75 15.05 23.20
N GLU A 482 -35.84 13.83 22.71
CA GLU A 482 -34.97 13.35 21.66
C GLU A 482 -35.46 13.95 20.33
N PRO A 483 -34.63 14.68 19.56
CA PRO A 483 -35.03 15.14 18.24
C PRO A 483 -35.26 13.94 17.32
N THR A 484 -36.30 14.02 16.48
CA THR A 484 -36.66 12.92 15.57
C THR A 484 -35.67 12.84 14.42
N ASP A 485 -35.56 11.68 13.76
CA ASP A 485 -34.68 11.55 12.57
C ASP A 485 -35.02 12.58 11.49
N GLU A 486 -36.32 12.84 11.31
CA GLU A 486 -36.84 13.78 10.32
C GLU A 486 -36.43 15.23 10.62
N GLU A 487 -36.44 15.63 11.90
CA GLU A 487 -36.03 16.98 12.32
C GLU A 487 -34.53 17.20 12.11
N VAL A 488 -33.70 16.25 12.54
CA VAL A 488 -32.24 16.34 12.39
C VAL A 488 -31.86 16.34 10.91
N LEU A 489 -32.52 15.52 10.09
CA LEU A 489 -32.32 15.53 8.64
C LEU A 489 -32.78 16.83 7.99
N ALA A 490 -33.91 17.39 8.43
CA ALA A 490 -34.41 18.66 7.90
C ALA A 490 -33.44 19.81 8.19
N ASP A 491 -32.88 19.86 9.41
CA ASP A 491 -31.85 20.84 9.79
C ASP A 491 -30.57 20.63 8.96
N TYR A 492 -30.15 19.38 8.75
CA TYR A 492 -29.04 19.07 7.88
C TYR A 492 -29.26 19.49 6.43
N HIS A 493 -30.45 19.31 5.88
CA HIS A 493 -30.77 19.79 4.53
C HIS A 493 -30.87 21.31 4.44
N ALA A 494 -31.27 22.00 5.51
CA ALA A 494 -31.42 23.45 5.54
C ALA A 494 -30.07 24.18 5.71
N TYR A 495 -29.22 23.68 6.60
CA TYR A 495 -28.01 24.38 7.05
C TYR A 495 -26.70 23.64 6.72
N GLY A 496 -26.77 22.36 6.34
CA GLY A 496 -25.61 21.55 5.97
C GLY A 496 -24.54 21.51 7.06
N LEU A 497 -23.28 21.61 6.64
CA LEU A 497 -22.12 21.56 7.54
C LEU A 497 -21.87 22.87 8.29
N GLU A 498 -22.65 23.94 8.09
CA GLU A 498 -22.47 25.19 8.83
C GLU A 498 -23.15 25.15 10.21
N HIS A 499 -24.12 24.25 10.41
CA HIS A 499 -24.82 24.11 11.68
C HIS A 499 -23.98 23.39 12.75
N ASP A 500 -24.18 23.79 14.00
CA ASP A 500 -23.51 23.20 15.16
C ASP A 500 -24.36 22.05 15.73
N TYR A 501 -24.13 20.84 15.23
CA TYR A 501 -24.79 19.64 15.73
C TYR A 501 -24.16 19.15 17.04
N THR A 502 -25.01 18.64 17.92
CA THR A 502 -24.61 17.85 19.09
C THR A 502 -24.09 16.47 18.66
N ARG A 503 -23.35 15.78 19.55
CA ARG A 503 -22.90 14.39 19.27
C ARG A 503 -24.08 13.44 19.03
N TYR A 504 -25.23 13.67 19.68
CA TYR A 504 -26.44 12.90 19.44
C TYR A 504 -26.96 13.07 18.01
N GLU A 505 -27.06 14.30 17.54
CA GLU A 505 -27.53 14.59 16.17
C GLU A 505 -26.55 14.05 15.13
N TYR A 506 -25.23 14.19 15.35
CA TYR A 506 -24.23 13.52 14.51
C TYR A 506 -24.42 11.99 14.48
N TRP A 507 -24.62 11.36 15.64
CA TRP A 507 -24.86 9.92 15.74
C TRP A 507 -26.10 9.47 14.97
N ARG A 508 -27.18 10.28 14.95
CA ARG A 508 -28.38 10.03 14.12
C ARG A 508 -28.06 10.19 12.64
N LEU A 509 -27.46 11.32 12.25
CA LEU A 509 -27.11 11.62 10.86
C LEU A 509 -26.19 10.55 10.25
N PHE A 510 -25.23 10.03 11.01
CA PHE A 510 -24.37 8.93 10.55
C PHE A 510 -25.12 7.66 10.18
N GLN A 511 -26.29 7.41 10.78
CA GLN A 511 -27.15 6.27 10.45
C GLN A 511 -28.14 6.59 9.33
N SER A 512 -28.54 7.86 9.19
CA SER A 512 -29.55 8.28 8.22
C SER A 512 -28.97 8.60 6.83
N LEU A 513 -27.74 9.11 6.75
CA LEU A 513 -27.12 9.48 5.47
C LEU A 513 -26.69 8.24 4.67
N THR A 514 -27.03 8.23 3.38
CA THR A 514 -26.69 7.14 2.45
C THR A 514 -25.60 7.51 1.44
N ASP A 515 -25.37 8.80 1.21
CA ASP A 515 -24.30 9.28 0.34
C ASP A 515 -22.95 9.26 1.07
N ASP A 516 -21.98 8.54 0.48
CA ASP A 516 -20.65 8.37 1.09
C ASP A 516 -19.88 9.67 1.22
N LYS A 517 -20.05 10.61 0.29
CA LYS A 517 -19.31 11.88 0.29
C LYS A 517 -19.85 12.83 1.36
N GLU A 518 -21.17 12.90 1.50
CA GLU A 518 -21.80 13.63 2.61
C GLU A 518 -21.42 13.03 3.96
N LEU A 519 -21.45 11.70 4.08
CA LEU A 519 -21.06 11.01 5.30
C LEU A 519 -19.57 11.24 5.65
N GLU A 520 -18.66 11.23 4.65
CA GLU A 520 -17.25 11.55 4.84
C GLU A 520 -17.06 12.98 5.37
N LEU A 521 -17.72 13.96 4.77
CA LEU A 521 -17.62 15.36 5.17
C LEU A 521 -18.19 15.60 6.57
N LEU A 522 -19.34 14.98 6.88
CA LEU A 522 -19.96 15.07 8.20
C LEU A 522 -19.08 14.41 9.27
N ALA A 523 -18.55 13.22 9.00
CA ALA A 523 -17.67 12.50 9.93
C ALA A 523 -16.37 13.29 10.16
N LYS A 524 -15.82 13.91 9.11
CA LYS A 524 -14.68 14.82 9.23
C LYS A 524 -14.96 16.01 10.14
N LYS A 525 -16.07 16.73 9.91
CA LYS A 525 -16.46 17.86 10.77
C LYS A 525 -16.61 17.42 12.22
N ALA A 526 -17.35 16.33 12.47
CA ALA A 526 -17.58 15.81 13.81
C ALA A 526 -16.28 15.41 14.52
N TYR A 527 -15.34 14.81 13.77
CA TYR A 527 -14.02 14.44 14.30
C TYR A 527 -13.20 15.69 14.62
N GLU A 528 -13.12 16.68 13.73
CA GLU A 528 -12.38 17.93 13.95
C GLU A 528 -12.91 18.70 15.17
N VAL A 529 -14.24 18.86 15.30
CA VAL A 529 -14.88 19.48 16.48
C VAL A 529 -14.51 18.71 17.77
N SER A 530 -14.44 17.38 17.71
CA SER A 530 -14.05 16.57 18.87
C SER A 530 -12.58 16.75 19.27
N LEU A 531 -11.70 17.02 18.30
CA LEU A 531 -10.28 17.33 18.56
C LEU A 531 -10.13 18.69 19.25
N GLU A 532 -10.87 19.71 18.81
CA GLU A 532 -10.87 21.05 19.44
C GLU A 532 -11.31 21.00 20.91
N GLN A 533 -12.17 20.05 21.25
CA GLN A 533 -12.62 19.79 22.62
C GLN A 533 -11.60 18.97 23.46
N ASN A 534 -10.43 18.62 22.91
CA ASN A 534 -9.45 17.70 23.49
C ASN A 534 -10.06 16.34 23.91
N ASN A 535 -11.08 15.88 23.18
CA ASN A 535 -11.74 14.61 23.43
C ASN A 535 -12.13 13.94 22.10
N PRO A 536 -11.14 13.39 21.36
CA PRO A 536 -11.34 12.79 20.05
C PRO A 536 -12.47 11.76 20.06
N TRP A 537 -13.36 11.81 19.07
CA TRP A 537 -14.53 10.94 19.02
C TRP A 537 -14.31 9.73 18.11
N ILE A 538 -14.23 8.55 18.73
CA ILE A 538 -13.90 7.28 18.07
C ILE A 538 -14.89 6.90 16.96
N LEU A 539 -16.19 7.16 17.14
CA LEU A 539 -17.21 6.83 16.13
C LEU A 539 -17.00 7.65 14.85
N ALA A 540 -16.88 8.97 14.98
CA ALA A 540 -16.60 9.85 13.85
C ALA A 540 -15.26 9.51 13.19
N GLY A 541 -14.21 9.26 13.98
CA GLY A 541 -12.89 8.85 13.47
C GLY A 541 -12.95 7.54 12.69
N ASN A 542 -13.67 6.53 13.17
CA ASN A 542 -13.80 5.25 12.48
C ASN A 542 -14.61 5.34 11.19
N ILE A 543 -15.71 6.11 11.18
CA ILE A 543 -16.50 6.35 9.95
C ILE A 543 -15.63 7.07 8.91
N LEU A 544 -14.92 8.12 9.32
CA LEU A 544 -14.00 8.84 8.44
C LEU A 544 -12.92 7.92 7.87
N ALA A 545 -12.33 7.07 8.71
CA ALA A 545 -11.33 6.10 8.31
C ALA A 545 -11.87 5.07 7.32
N ALA A 546 -13.07 4.54 7.55
CA ALA A 546 -13.74 3.62 6.65
C ALA A 546 -14.03 4.27 5.29
N GLN A 547 -14.48 5.53 5.27
CA GLN A 547 -14.69 6.28 4.03
C GLN A 547 -13.40 6.52 3.25
N TYR A 548 -12.30 6.86 3.94
CA TYR A 548 -10.99 7.01 3.30
C TYR A 548 -10.55 5.70 2.63
N LEU A 549 -10.67 4.57 3.34
CA LEU A 549 -10.35 3.25 2.80
C LEU A 549 -11.22 2.89 1.59
N LYS A 550 -12.52 3.19 1.64
CA LYS A 550 -13.47 2.97 0.52
C LYS A 550 -13.10 3.76 -0.74
N ARG A 551 -12.54 4.96 -0.56
CA ARG A 551 -12.00 5.84 -1.61
C ARG A 551 -10.54 5.54 -2.01
N ASP A 552 -9.97 4.45 -1.51
CA ASP A 552 -8.57 4.05 -1.76
C ASP A 552 -7.52 5.04 -1.18
N THR A 553 -7.91 5.85 -0.19
CA THR A 553 -7.05 6.82 0.53
C THR A 553 -6.86 6.42 1.99
N PHE A 554 -6.00 7.11 2.73
CA PHE A 554 -5.72 6.81 4.13
C PHE A 554 -5.16 8.02 4.89
N ASP A 555 -5.33 8.02 6.21
CA ASP A 555 -4.57 8.86 7.14
C ASP A 555 -4.37 8.08 8.45
N THR A 556 -3.14 7.61 8.67
CA THR A 556 -2.79 6.76 9.83
C THR A 556 -2.93 7.50 11.17
N ARG A 557 -3.14 8.81 11.18
CA ARG A 557 -3.26 9.61 12.42
C ARG A 557 -4.67 9.62 12.99
N ILE A 558 -5.70 9.30 12.20
CA ILE A 558 -7.10 9.41 12.63
C ILE A 558 -7.41 8.40 13.75
N LEU A 559 -6.99 7.15 13.57
CA LEU A 559 -7.32 6.07 14.50
C LEU A 559 -6.25 5.79 15.55
N GLU A 560 -5.02 6.28 15.34
CA GLU A 560 -3.91 6.06 16.25
C GLU A 560 -4.19 6.46 17.72
N PRO A 561 -4.89 7.58 18.02
CA PRO A 561 -5.22 7.95 19.39
C PRO A 561 -6.13 6.95 20.13
N PHE A 562 -6.83 6.07 19.41
CA PHE A 562 -7.79 5.12 19.97
C PHE A 562 -7.20 3.72 20.21
N ILE A 563 -5.90 3.55 19.97
CA ILE A 563 -5.24 2.24 20.04
C ILE A 563 -4.29 2.18 21.25
N ASP A 564 -4.60 1.29 22.18
CA ASP A 564 -3.72 0.96 23.30
C ASP A 564 -2.88 -0.28 22.96
N ARG A 565 -1.63 -0.03 22.55
CA ARG A 565 -0.68 -1.08 22.17
C ARG A 565 -0.20 -1.93 23.35
N SER A 566 -0.46 -1.52 24.60
CA SER A 566 -0.16 -2.34 25.78
C SER A 566 -1.15 -3.51 25.96
N VAL A 567 -2.32 -3.42 25.31
CA VAL A 567 -3.36 -4.46 25.32
C VAL A 567 -3.31 -5.26 24.02
N SER A 568 -2.82 -6.49 24.09
CA SER A 568 -2.62 -7.37 22.92
C SER A 568 -3.88 -8.13 22.49
N ARG A 569 -5.07 -7.54 22.61
CA ARG A 569 -6.35 -8.13 22.18
C ARG A 569 -7.36 -7.04 21.84
N VAL A 570 -8.32 -7.38 20.97
CA VAL A 570 -9.47 -6.53 20.63
C VAL A 570 -10.60 -6.62 21.63
N ASN A 571 -11.50 -5.62 21.60
CA ASN A 571 -12.74 -5.56 22.37
C ASN A 571 -12.54 -5.82 23.87
N PHE A 572 -11.43 -5.31 24.42
CA PHE A 572 -11.11 -5.52 25.82
C PHE A 572 -11.89 -4.53 26.70
N GLU A 573 -12.86 -5.04 27.44
CA GLU A 573 -13.61 -4.25 28.39
C GLU A 573 -12.77 -3.90 29.62
N ARG A 574 -12.65 -2.60 29.91
CA ARG A 574 -11.97 -2.09 31.09
C ARG A 574 -12.81 -1.01 31.76
N ARG A 575 -12.93 -1.08 33.07
CA ARG A 575 -13.52 0.03 33.84
C ARG A 575 -12.48 1.13 34.02
N ASN A 576 -12.78 2.32 33.52
CA ASN A 576 -11.95 3.51 33.70
C ASN A 576 -11.96 3.92 35.17
N VAL A 577 -10.78 4.09 35.75
CA VAL A 577 -10.60 4.37 37.19
C VAL A 577 -11.10 5.77 37.55
N ASN A 578 -11.01 6.71 36.62
CA ASN A 578 -11.39 8.11 36.85
C ASN A 578 -12.90 8.33 36.65
N THR A 579 -13.49 7.73 35.61
CA THR A 579 -14.90 7.95 35.26
C THR A 579 -15.83 6.87 35.80
N GLY A 580 -15.30 5.69 36.17
CA GLY A 580 -16.09 4.53 36.58
C GLY A 580 -16.85 3.84 35.43
N ARG A 581 -16.73 4.35 34.20
CA ARG A 581 -17.41 3.80 33.01
C ARG A 581 -16.69 2.57 32.48
N LEU A 582 -17.46 1.65 31.91
CA LEU A 582 -16.92 0.54 31.13
C LEU A 582 -16.54 1.09 29.76
N GLU A 583 -15.30 0.87 29.35
CA GLU A 583 -14.75 1.30 28.06
C GLU A 583 -14.27 0.08 27.29
N ILE A 584 -14.50 0.09 25.97
CA ILE A 584 -13.99 -0.94 25.06
C ILE A 584 -12.64 -0.47 24.54
N ILE A 585 -11.58 -1.16 24.95
CA ILE A 585 -10.23 -0.91 24.48
C ILE A 585 -9.97 -1.73 23.22
N ASN A 586 -9.32 -1.10 22.24
CA ASN A 586 -9.02 -1.66 20.93
C ASN A 586 -10.24 -2.31 20.25
N PRO A 587 -11.30 -1.55 19.92
CA PRO A 587 -12.40 -2.09 19.14
C PRO A 587 -11.89 -2.74 17.84
N ASP A 588 -12.41 -3.92 17.50
CA ASP A 588 -11.93 -4.68 16.33
C ASP A 588 -11.98 -3.85 15.04
N ALA A 589 -13.07 -3.09 14.82
CA ALA A 589 -13.21 -2.23 13.65
C ALA A 589 -12.07 -1.19 13.53
N VAL A 590 -11.66 -0.60 14.65
CA VAL A 590 -10.57 0.39 14.70
C VAL A 590 -9.24 -0.27 14.35
N ILE A 591 -8.95 -1.44 14.93
CA ILE A 591 -7.71 -2.16 14.66
C ILE A 591 -7.64 -2.64 13.20
N VAL A 592 -8.76 -3.14 12.66
CA VAL A 592 -8.86 -3.57 11.26
C VAL A 592 -8.63 -2.39 10.31
N ASN A 593 -9.33 -1.27 10.52
CA ASN A 593 -9.20 -0.10 9.65
C ASN A 593 -7.80 0.49 9.72
N GLN A 594 -7.21 0.60 10.93
CA GLN A 594 -5.86 1.10 11.10
C GLN A 594 -4.81 0.17 10.45
N LEU A 595 -4.97 -1.15 10.57
CA LEU A 595 -4.12 -2.12 9.87
C LEU A 595 -4.15 -1.89 8.36
N CYS A 596 -5.33 -1.74 7.77
CA CYS A 596 -5.47 -1.46 6.34
C CYS A 596 -4.84 -0.12 5.95
N MET A 597 -4.99 0.93 6.78
CA MET A 597 -4.32 2.22 6.56
C MET A 597 -2.79 2.10 6.59
N TYR A 598 -2.22 1.32 7.53
CA TYR A 598 -0.78 1.09 7.59
C TYR A 598 -0.24 0.31 6.38
N ILE A 599 -0.97 -0.71 5.92
CA ILE A 599 -0.60 -1.43 4.68
C ILE A 599 -0.58 -0.47 3.49
N LYS A 600 -1.59 0.40 3.35
CA LYS A 600 -1.64 1.41 2.29
C LYS A 600 -0.53 2.46 2.40
N ALA A 601 -0.16 2.82 3.62
CA ALA A 601 0.95 3.73 3.89
C ALA A 601 2.33 3.09 3.61
N GLY A 602 2.39 1.78 3.39
CA GLY A 602 3.65 1.03 3.30
C GLY A 602 4.37 0.89 4.64
N ASP A 603 3.68 1.09 5.77
CA ASP A 603 4.22 0.92 7.11
C ASP A 603 3.90 -0.49 7.62
N PHE A 604 4.62 -1.47 7.09
CA PHE A 604 4.41 -2.87 7.40
C PHE A 604 4.90 -3.25 8.80
N GLU A 605 5.76 -2.43 9.41
CA GLU A 605 6.15 -2.58 10.81
C GLU A 605 4.93 -2.34 11.72
N GLN A 606 4.26 -1.19 11.57
CA GLN A 606 3.06 -0.88 12.35
C GLN A 606 1.89 -1.80 12.02
N ALA A 607 1.73 -2.17 10.74
CA ALA A 607 0.75 -3.18 10.33
C ALA A 607 0.95 -4.50 11.09
N SER A 608 2.19 -4.98 11.20
CA SER A 608 2.50 -6.23 11.91
C SER A 608 2.20 -6.17 13.41
N ILE A 609 2.19 -4.98 14.01
CA ILE A 609 1.77 -4.78 15.41
C ILE A 609 0.25 -4.95 15.51
N MET A 610 -0.53 -4.36 14.61
CA MET A 610 -1.99 -4.52 14.61
C MET A 610 -2.40 -5.99 14.44
N VAL A 611 -1.68 -6.74 13.61
CA VAL A 611 -1.86 -8.20 13.44
C VAL A 611 -1.76 -8.97 14.76
N LYS A 612 -0.88 -8.53 15.69
CA LYS A 612 -0.72 -9.16 17.01
C LYS A 612 -1.88 -8.87 17.96
N ILE A 613 -2.59 -7.76 17.76
CA ILE A 613 -3.77 -7.37 18.56
C ILE A 613 -5.01 -8.13 18.07
N LEU A 614 -5.12 -8.37 16.76
CA LEU A 614 -6.21 -9.13 16.17
C LEU A 614 -6.19 -10.60 16.60
N PRO A 615 -7.35 -11.19 16.94
CA PRO A 615 -7.44 -12.59 17.33
C PRO A 615 -7.18 -13.52 16.13
N ASP A 616 -6.88 -14.79 16.41
CA ASP A 616 -6.72 -15.82 15.40
C ASP A 616 -8.09 -16.39 15.00
N LEU A 617 -8.88 -15.56 14.31
CA LEU A 617 -10.19 -15.92 13.75
C LEU A 617 -10.10 -16.01 12.22
N LYS A 618 -10.90 -16.93 11.64
CA LYS A 618 -10.94 -17.16 10.19
C LYS A 618 -11.27 -15.91 9.38
N GLU A 619 -12.08 -15.00 9.93
CA GLU A 619 -12.42 -13.72 9.28
C GLU A 619 -11.19 -12.80 9.07
N TYR A 620 -10.16 -12.91 9.90
CA TYR A 620 -8.95 -12.06 9.83
C TYR A 620 -7.74 -12.78 9.22
N GLU A 621 -7.82 -14.10 9.05
CA GLU A 621 -6.70 -14.94 8.62
C GLU A 621 -6.01 -14.41 7.37
N LEU A 622 -6.79 -14.11 6.32
CA LEU A 622 -6.25 -13.67 5.04
C LEU A 622 -5.62 -12.27 5.12
N MET A 623 -6.28 -11.32 5.79
CA MET A 623 -5.78 -9.96 5.95
C MET A 623 -4.51 -9.92 6.82
N LYS A 624 -4.48 -10.70 7.92
CA LYS A 624 -3.28 -10.88 8.74
C LYS A 624 -2.14 -11.48 7.91
N ALA A 625 -2.43 -12.49 7.10
CA ALA A 625 -1.45 -13.12 6.23
C ALA A 625 -0.91 -12.14 5.17
N TYR A 626 -1.74 -11.30 4.55
CA TYR A 626 -1.27 -10.26 3.62
C TYR A 626 -0.39 -9.23 4.31
N ALA A 627 -0.79 -8.71 5.47
CA ALA A 627 0.01 -7.75 6.22
C ALA A 627 1.39 -8.32 6.58
N LEU A 628 1.41 -9.58 7.04
CA LEU A 628 2.65 -10.29 7.36
C LEU A 628 3.50 -10.58 6.12
N ALA A 629 2.87 -10.98 5.02
CA ALA A 629 3.57 -11.28 3.77
C ALA A 629 4.23 -10.04 3.19
N LEU A 630 3.50 -8.92 3.11
CA LEU A 630 4.03 -7.64 2.64
C LEU A 630 5.15 -7.11 3.54
N GLY A 631 5.11 -7.40 4.85
CA GLY A 631 6.20 -7.13 5.79
C GLY A 631 7.40 -8.10 5.73
N GLY A 632 7.33 -9.14 4.88
CA GLY A 632 8.40 -10.13 4.70
C GLY A 632 8.43 -11.27 5.72
N TYR A 633 7.42 -11.39 6.58
CA TYR A 633 7.38 -12.39 7.65
C TYR A 633 7.08 -13.83 7.17
N PHE A 634 7.07 -14.07 5.86
CA PHE A 634 6.93 -15.40 5.26
C PHE A 634 8.28 -16.12 5.05
N GLN A 635 9.41 -15.42 5.22
CA GLN A 635 10.74 -15.96 4.93
C GLN A 635 11.32 -16.88 6.01
N GLY A 636 10.65 -16.99 7.16
CA GLY A 636 11.08 -17.82 8.29
C GLY A 636 11.13 -17.02 9.59
N GLY A 637 11.96 -17.48 10.52
CA GLY A 637 12.15 -16.87 11.82
C GLY A 637 13.26 -17.54 12.60
N ASN A 638 13.65 -16.93 13.72
CA ASN A 638 14.70 -17.44 14.59
C ASN A 638 14.16 -18.54 15.52
N THR A 639 12.87 -18.45 15.89
CA THR A 639 12.22 -19.44 16.76
C THR A 639 11.36 -20.43 15.96
N PRO A 640 11.08 -21.63 16.51
CA PRO A 640 10.15 -22.58 15.90
C PRO A 640 8.77 -21.98 15.62
N GLU A 641 8.25 -21.16 16.54
CA GLU A 641 6.93 -20.52 16.43
C GLU A 641 6.90 -19.49 15.28
N GLU A 642 7.97 -18.72 15.12
CA GLU A 642 8.09 -17.78 14.01
C GLU A 642 8.20 -18.50 12.66
N LYS A 643 8.94 -19.62 12.60
CA LYS A 643 9.03 -20.44 11.38
C LYS A 643 7.68 -21.04 11.00
N GLU A 644 6.92 -21.53 11.97
CA GLU A 644 5.59 -22.06 11.73
C GLU A 644 4.63 -20.96 11.24
N ARG A 645 4.64 -19.78 11.89
CA ARG A 645 3.85 -18.63 11.44
C ARG A 645 4.24 -18.17 10.03
N ALA A 646 5.53 -18.16 9.72
CA ALA A 646 6.03 -17.80 8.39
C ALA A 646 5.52 -18.78 7.32
N LYS A 647 5.54 -20.08 7.63
CA LYS A 647 4.98 -21.12 6.76
C LYS A 647 3.47 -20.96 6.56
N GLN A 648 2.72 -20.72 7.64
CA GLN A 648 1.27 -20.49 7.57
C GLN A 648 0.95 -19.24 6.73
N THR A 649 1.68 -18.15 6.97
CA THR A 649 1.56 -16.91 6.18
C THR A 649 1.82 -17.17 4.71
N PHE A 650 2.90 -17.90 4.41
CA PHE A 650 3.24 -18.30 3.05
C PHE A 650 2.12 -19.11 2.40
N ASP A 651 1.63 -20.14 3.07
CA ASP A 651 0.61 -21.04 2.52
C ASP A 651 -0.74 -20.35 2.30
N VAL A 652 -1.19 -19.53 3.26
CA VAL A 652 -2.44 -18.76 3.13
C VAL A 652 -2.38 -17.80 1.94
N VAL A 653 -1.31 -17.02 1.83
CA VAL A 653 -1.17 -16.05 0.73
C VAL A 653 -0.95 -16.76 -0.61
N LYS A 654 -0.11 -17.79 -0.66
CA LYS A 654 0.11 -18.59 -1.88
C LYS A 654 -1.20 -19.17 -2.43
N ASN A 655 -2.08 -19.62 -1.54
CA ASN A 655 -3.34 -20.27 -1.94
C ASN A 655 -4.49 -19.29 -2.19
N SER A 656 -4.27 -17.98 -2.03
CA SER A 656 -5.32 -16.97 -2.19
C SER A 656 -5.67 -16.65 -3.64
N SER A 657 -4.71 -16.72 -4.57
CA SER A 657 -4.95 -16.63 -6.02
C SER A 657 -3.83 -17.32 -6.82
N PRO A 658 -4.08 -17.74 -8.08
CA PRO A 658 -3.03 -18.28 -8.95
C PRO A 658 -1.85 -17.31 -9.14
N ARG A 659 -2.12 -16.01 -9.21
CA ARG A 659 -1.10 -14.96 -9.31
C ARG A 659 -0.25 -14.91 -8.04
N ASN A 660 -0.88 -14.88 -6.88
CA ASN A 660 -0.18 -14.87 -5.60
C ASN A 660 0.68 -16.11 -5.39
N LYS A 661 0.26 -17.27 -5.91
CA LYS A 661 1.06 -18.49 -5.91
C LYS A 661 2.43 -18.29 -6.58
N VAL A 662 2.44 -17.72 -7.79
CA VAL A 662 3.69 -17.42 -8.52
C VAL A 662 4.54 -16.40 -7.76
N ILE A 663 3.93 -15.31 -7.29
CA ILE A 663 4.63 -14.23 -6.60
C ILE A 663 5.29 -14.70 -5.32
N MET A 664 4.57 -15.47 -4.49
CA MET A 664 5.11 -15.98 -3.24
C MET A 664 6.30 -16.90 -3.48
N TYR A 665 6.25 -17.76 -4.51
CA TYR A 665 7.39 -18.59 -4.88
C TYR A 665 8.59 -17.77 -5.37
N LEU A 666 8.38 -16.75 -6.21
CA LEU A 666 9.44 -15.83 -6.64
C LEU A 666 10.03 -15.06 -5.47
N ALA A 667 9.21 -14.66 -4.50
CA ALA A 667 9.63 -13.92 -3.33
C ALA A 667 10.48 -14.75 -2.35
N LEU A 668 10.55 -16.08 -2.49
CA LEU A 668 11.51 -16.90 -1.75
C LEU A 668 12.94 -16.66 -2.21
N GLU A 669 13.16 -16.30 -3.48
CA GLU A 669 14.49 -16.15 -4.09
C GLU A 669 15.36 -17.40 -3.91
N THR A 670 14.76 -18.56 -4.10
CA THR A 670 15.47 -19.85 -4.07
C THR A 670 15.24 -20.59 -5.37
N ARG A 671 16.22 -21.39 -5.79
CA ARG A 671 16.09 -22.24 -6.98
C ARG A 671 14.83 -23.12 -6.95
N LEU A 672 14.49 -23.66 -5.78
CA LEU A 672 13.26 -24.44 -5.61
C LEU A 672 12.01 -23.58 -5.77
N GLY A 673 12.01 -22.37 -5.22
CA GLY A 673 10.94 -21.38 -5.44
C GLY A 673 10.76 -21.07 -6.91
N ASP A 674 11.85 -20.76 -7.63
CA ASP A 674 11.81 -20.43 -9.06
C ASP A 674 11.24 -21.59 -9.90
N MET A 675 11.63 -22.83 -9.61
CA MET A 675 11.06 -24.02 -10.27
C MET A 675 9.55 -24.20 -10.01
N GLN A 676 9.07 -23.84 -8.81
CA GLN A 676 7.65 -23.91 -8.49
C GLN A 676 6.87 -22.74 -9.08
N ALA A 677 7.48 -21.55 -9.15
CA ALA A 677 6.93 -20.40 -9.86
C ALA A 677 6.76 -20.72 -11.35
N GLU A 678 7.77 -21.34 -11.98
CA GLU A 678 7.71 -21.78 -13.38
C GLU A 678 6.51 -22.67 -13.66
N LYS A 679 6.29 -23.69 -12.82
CA LYS A 679 5.12 -24.57 -12.93
C LYS A 679 3.81 -23.82 -12.72
N ALA A 680 3.77 -22.92 -11.74
CA ALA A 680 2.58 -22.14 -11.42
C ALA A 680 2.21 -21.11 -12.51
N LEU A 681 3.16 -20.72 -13.37
CA LEU A 681 2.90 -19.82 -14.51
C LEU A 681 2.00 -20.45 -15.58
N GLU A 682 1.92 -21.78 -15.64
CA GLU A 682 1.00 -22.50 -16.54
C GLU A 682 -0.47 -22.24 -16.18
N ASP A 683 -0.75 -21.96 -14.90
CA ASP A 683 -2.09 -21.66 -14.39
C ASP A 683 -2.53 -20.21 -14.71
N LEU A 684 -1.62 -19.35 -15.21
CA LEU A 684 -1.90 -17.93 -15.46
C LEU A 684 -2.41 -17.65 -16.89
N PRO A 685 -3.29 -16.65 -17.06
CA PRO A 685 -3.78 -16.23 -18.37
C PRO A 685 -2.65 -15.63 -19.23
N GLN A 686 -2.50 -16.15 -20.46
CA GLN A 686 -1.40 -15.80 -21.37
C GLN A 686 -1.61 -14.50 -22.15
N ASN A 687 -2.79 -13.89 -22.04
CA ASN A 687 -3.12 -12.58 -22.61
C ASN A 687 -2.81 -11.41 -21.66
N GLU A 688 -2.34 -11.67 -20.44
CA GLU A 688 -1.94 -10.62 -19.49
C GLU A 688 -0.45 -10.28 -19.63
N ALA A 689 -0.12 -8.99 -19.71
CA ALA A 689 1.26 -8.51 -19.74
C ALA A 689 2.07 -8.97 -18.52
N LEU A 690 1.45 -8.97 -17.34
CA LEU A 690 2.08 -9.41 -16.09
C LEU A 690 2.52 -10.89 -16.15
N THR A 691 1.76 -11.77 -16.79
CA THR A 691 2.15 -13.18 -16.96
C THR A 691 3.46 -13.30 -17.73
N TRP A 692 3.62 -12.51 -18.79
CA TRP A 692 4.86 -12.45 -19.57
C TRP A 692 6.02 -11.83 -18.79
N TYR A 693 5.75 -10.81 -17.97
CA TYR A 693 6.76 -10.24 -17.08
C TYR A 693 7.29 -11.27 -16.06
N LEU A 694 6.39 -12.05 -15.44
CA LEU A 694 6.76 -13.08 -14.47
C LEU A 694 7.49 -14.25 -15.15
N LYS A 695 7.11 -14.62 -16.39
CA LYS A 695 7.88 -15.56 -17.22
C LYS A 695 9.29 -15.08 -17.48
N ALA A 696 9.44 -13.81 -17.85
CA ALA A 696 10.75 -13.23 -18.04
C ALA A 696 11.58 -13.23 -16.76
N THR A 697 10.95 -12.96 -15.61
CA THR A 697 11.62 -12.99 -14.30
C THR A 697 12.18 -14.39 -14.00
N VAL A 698 11.38 -15.44 -14.19
CA VAL A 698 11.84 -16.84 -14.02
C VAL A 698 12.97 -17.17 -15.01
N ALA A 699 12.86 -16.74 -16.27
CA ALA A 699 13.89 -16.98 -17.27
C ALA A 699 15.20 -16.26 -16.93
N ALA A 700 15.15 -14.98 -16.54
CA ALA A 700 16.31 -14.19 -16.16
C ALA A 700 17.07 -14.83 -14.98
N ARG A 701 16.35 -15.41 -14.01
CA ARG A 701 16.94 -16.12 -12.86
C ARG A 701 17.68 -17.41 -13.23
N LYS A 702 17.51 -17.95 -14.46
CA LYS A 702 18.32 -19.06 -14.98
C LYS A 702 19.71 -18.63 -15.48
N GLY A 703 20.01 -17.33 -15.44
CA GLY A 703 21.28 -16.78 -15.94
C GLY A 703 21.39 -16.90 -17.46
N GLU A 704 22.59 -17.18 -17.96
CA GLU A 704 22.87 -17.27 -19.40
C GLU A 704 21.91 -18.23 -20.13
N ALA A 705 21.52 -19.33 -19.51
CA ALA A 705 20.62 -20.32 -20.10
C ALA A 705 19.21 -19.78 -20.38
N GLY A 706 18.76 -18.74 -19.66
CA GLY A 706 17.44 -18.13 -19.84
C GLY A 706 17.47 -16.75 -20.49
N PHE A 707 18.63 -16.29 -20.95
CA PHE A 707 18.80 -14.93 -21.50
C PHE A 707 17.86 -14.63 -22.67
N ASN A 708 17.83 -15.52 -23.68
CA ASN A 708 16.97 -15.35 -24.85
C ASN A 708 15.47 -15.44 -24.50
N ASP A 709 15.11 -16.38 -23.63
CA ASP A 709 13.73 -16.57 -23.18
C ASP A 709 13.22 -15.35 -22.40
N ALA A 710 14.08 -14.74 -21.57
CA ALA A 710 13.78 -13.53 -20.83
C ALA A 710 13.51 -12.35 -21.76
N ILE A 711 14.34 -12.17 -22.79
CA ILE A 711 14.19 -11.13 -23.81
C ILE A 711 12.88 -11.29 -24.59
N GLN A 712 12.56 -12.52 -25.02
CA GLN A 712 11.30 -12.84 -25.72
C GLN A 712 10.09 -12.56 -24.85
N ALA A 713 10.12 -13.00 -23.59
CA ALA A 713 9.03 -12.79 -22.66
C ALA A 713 8.84 -11.29 -22.31
N LEU A 714 9.92 -10.53 -22.09
CA LEU A 714 9.81 -9.08 -21.85
C LEU A 714 9.29 -8.33 -23.07
N SER A 715 9.76 -8.65 -24.27
CA SER A 715 9.24 -8.01 -25.49
C SER A 715 7.75 -8.30 -25.68
N ALA A 716 7.30 -9.54 -25.44
CA ALA A 716 5.89 -9.87 -25.45
C ALA A 716 5.08 -9.11 -24.37
N CYS A 717 5.66 -8.94 -23.18
CA CYS A 717 5.09 -8.11 -22.12
C CYS A 717 4.90 -6.66 -22.58
N PHE A 718 5.94 -6.03 -23.14
CA PHE A 718 5.89 -4.64 -23.61
C PHE A 718 4.89 -4.43 -24.76
N LYS A 719 4.71 -5.44 -25.62
CA LYS A 719 3.68 -5.42 -26.69
C LYS A 719 2.25 -5.41 -26.14
N LEU A 720 2.03 -5.99 -24.96
CA LEU A 720 0.72 -6.02 -24.30
C LEU A 720 0.47 -4.78 -23.42
N ASP A 721 1.51 -4.29 -22.73
CA ASP A 721 1.43 -3.11 -21.87
C ASP A 721 2.81 -2.42 -21.74
N GLU A 722 2.93 -1.23 -22.33
CA GLU A 722 4.17 -0.44 -22.34
C GLU A 722 4.57 0.08 -20.95
N SER A 723 3.64 0.12 -19.99
CA SER A 723 3.96 0.58 -18.63
C SER A 723 5.01 -0.30 -17.94
N PHE A 724 5.13 -1.57 -18.37
CA PHE A 724 6.15 -2.50 -17.88
C PHE A 724 7.58 -2.15 -18.33
N ILE A 725 7.78 -1.30 -19.34
CA ILE A 725 9.12 -0.85 -19.75
C ILE A 725 9.82 -0.14 -18.60
N VAL A 726 9.15 0.86 -18.01
CA VAL A 726 9.69 1.63 -16.89
C VAL A 726 9.85 0.76 -15.65
N ILE A 727 8.97 -0.23 -15.47
CA ILE A 727 9.09 -1.19 -14.37
C ILE A 727 10.35 -2.03 -14.56
N ALA A 728 10.55 -2.66 -15.73
CA ALA A 728 11.70 -3.51 -16.03
C ALA A 728 13.03 -2.76 -15.91
N GLN A 729 13.10 -1.50 -16.39
CA GLN A 729 14.30 -0.66 -16.30
C GLN A 729 14.75 -0.35 -14.86
N ASN A 730 13.84 -0.43 -13.89
CA ASN A 730 14.10 -0.12 -12.49
C ASN A 730 14.03 -1.36 -11.57
N ASP A 731 13.82 -2.55 -12.14
CA ASP A 731 13.68 -3.79 -11.38
C ASP A 731 15.01 -4.55 -11.34
N GLY A 732 15.43 -4.93 -10.13
CA GLY A 732 16.66 -5.68 -9.91
C GLY A 732 16.64 -7.13 -10.40
N GLU A 733 15.51 -7.60 -10.95
CA GLU A 733 15.36 -8.93 -11.54
C GLU A 733 16.04 -9.07 -12.91
N PHE A 734 16.23 -7.96 -13.64
CA PHE A 734 16.79 -7.99 -14.99
C PHE A 734 18.13 -7.27 -15.05
N ASP A 735 19.06 -7.89 -15.75
CA ASP A 735 20.29 -7.21 -16.16
C ASP A 735 19.98 -6.19 -17.24
N LYS A 736 20.78 -5.12 -17.29
CA LYS A 736 20.60 -4.03 -18.25
C LYS A 736 20.56 -4.54 -19.70
N ASP A 737 21.41 -5.50 -20.03
CA ASP A 737 21.50 -6.07 -21.38
C ASP A 737 20.21 -6.80 -21.80
N ILE A 738 19.54 -7.47 -20.86
CA ILE A 738 18.24 -8.13 -21.11
C ILE A 738 17.19 -7.07 -21.45
N VAL A 739 17.11 -6.00 -20.66
CA VAL A 739 16.11 -4.94 -20.84
C VAL A 739 16.35 -4.18 -22.14
N ASP A 740 17.59 -3.76 -22.41
CA ASP A 740 17.95 -3.00 -23.61
C ASP A 740 17.69 -3.84 -24.88
N THR A 741 18.05 -5.12 -24.87
CA THR A 741 17.80 -6.01 -26.03
C THR A 741 16.31 -6.29 -26.23
N ALA A 742 15.54 -6.48 -25.14
CA ALA A 742 14.09 -6.65 -25.22
C ALA A 742 13.38 -5.39 -25.74
N LEU A 743 13.86 -4.21 -25.36
CA LEU A 743 13.39 -2.92 -25.86
C LEU A 743 13.63 -2.76 -27.35
N ASP A 744 14.82 -3.12 -27.82
CA ASP A 744 15.13 -3.08 -29.25
C ASP A 744 14.23 -4.06 -30.02
N MET A 745 14.09 -5.30 -29.55
CA MET A 745 13.21 -6.29 -30.17
C MET A 745 11.72 -5.91 -30.11
N TYR A 746 11.28 -5.17 -29.09
CA TYR A 746 9.92 -4.64 -29.02
C TYR A 746 9.65 -3.55 -30.08
N LYS A 747 10.64 -2.72 -30.40
CA LYS A 747 10.54 -1.65 -31.40
C LYS A 747 10.54 -2.16 -32.85
N PHE A 748 10.96 -3.41 -33.07
CA PHE A 748 10.87 -4.13 -34.33
C PHE A 748 9.62 -5.02 -34.38
#